data_AF-A0A1E1KNR7-F1
#
_entry.id   AF-A0A1E1KNR7-F1
#
_cell.length_a   1.000
_cell.length_b   1.000
_cell.length_c   1.000
_cell.angle_alpha   90.00
_cell.angle_beta   90.00
_cell.angle_gamma   90.00
#
_symmetry.space_group_name_H-M   'P 1'
#
loop_
_entity.id
_entity.type
_entity.pdbx_description
1 polymer ?
#
loop_
_entity_poly.entity_id
_entity_poly.type
_entity_poly.pdbx_seq_one_letter_code
_entity_poly.pdbx_strand_id
1 'polypeptide(L)'
;MAKPRVIYWFRTDLRLHDSPALKAALDLNAEAFWPVWTWDPHYVYRARVGTNRWQFLIDCQNDVSKNITKINNNSKLFLMREAPQTLLPKLFKAWRITHLVFEKDTDAYARERDAAIMEAAREAGVEVVVRSGRTLWDSDELVKKNHGKPTMSISQVQAAGPKAGPIPRPIPSPKSIPDPGETSVDFEQHQPEQAPDFNSKYRNQNDKSYESIAGPKGDFAVPTLEELGFPAATTSHRGGENNALKVLDELIANEKYTATFEKPNTAPTQFLPQSTTLLSPHLHFGSLSIREFYWRVQDVVDNFSGKSSQPPVSLTGQLLFRDMYFGAQAKLGYAFGQTMYNSHCRFIPWHLPSKVDHETKLVTGEYHIDSPQAEEWFQRWKYGMTGFPWIDALMRQLRQEGWMHHLGRHAVACFLTRGGCYISWERGAEVFEELLIDHETACNAGNWQWLSCTAFFAQFFRCYSPIAFPQKWDKQGEFVRRYVPELAKLDKKYIYEPWKAPIADQKKAGVSVKGDGRSKEVGVYPKPMFDFAERRTICLDGMKNAYKVAMYGDHEKVIDGSWREMFGDGAEGPTEGKSFVDAMSGFGRKIRDGDDVDVENDGAVAEDERGAAEKGGESKGGDERKTGTKRKAAQATLDGIVKRAKRK
;
A
#
# COMPACT_ATOMS: atom_id res chain seq x y z
N MET A 1 21.06 41.36 12.45
CA MET A 1 19.81 40.59 12.32
C MET A 1 19.65 39.74 13.56
N ALA A 2 18.43 39.55 14.06
CA ALA A 2 18.18 38.59 15.15
C ALA A 2 18.62 37.19 14.68
N LYS A 3 19.14 36.36 15.60
CA LYS A 3 19.55 35.00 15.25
C LYS A 3 18.31 34.16 14.89
N PRO A 4 18.43 33.19 13.96
CA PRO A 4 17.31 32.34 13.60
C PRO A 4 16.76 31.55 14.78
N ARG A 5 15.43 31.45 14.83
CA ARG A 5 14.64 30.58 15.70
C ARG A 5 13.90 29.61 14.81
N VAL A 6 14.20 28.32 14.94
CA VAL A 6 13.94 27.33 13.89
C VAL A 6 13.07 26.20 14.42
N ILE A 7 11.92 25.96 13.78
CA ILE A 7 11.21 24.69 13.89
C ILE A 7 11.71 23.76 12.80
N TYR A 8 12.20 22.59 13.21
CA TYR A 8 12.36 21.46 12.31
C TYR A 8 11.17 20.53 12.45
N TRP A 9 10.32 20.47 11.42
CA TRP A 9 9.10 19.68 11.46
C TRP A 9 9.36 18.29 10.86
N PHE A 10 9.51 17.32 11.77
CA PHE A 10 9.59 15.91 11.43
C PHE A 10 8.26 15.40 10.89
N ARG A 11 8.35 14.59 9.84
CA ARG A 11 7.23 13.91 9.18
C ARG A 11 7.70 12.51 8.82
N THR A 12 7.73 12.13 7.57
CA THR A 12 8.14 10.77 7.21
C THR A 12 9.66 10.52 7.26
N ASP A 13 10.43 11.39 7.90
CA ASP A 13 11.89 11.42 7.96
C ASP A 13 12.41 11.20 9.39
N LEU A 14 11.90 10.17 10.07
CA LEU A 14 12.20 9.83 11.47
C LEU A 14 13.62 9.30 11.68
N ARG A 15 14.63 10.09 11.32
CA ARG A 15 16.07 9.78 11.39
C ARG A 15 16.90 11.06 11.57
N LEU A 16 18.13 10.90 12.06
CA LEU A 16 19.13 11.97 12.08
C LEU A 16 20.21 11.79 11.00
N HIS A 17 20.51 10.56 10.59
CA HIS A 17 21.40 10.31 9.46
C HIS A 17 20.76 10.78 8.17
N ASP A 18 21.59 11.33 7.30
CA ASP A 18 21.23 11.65 5.93
C ASP A 18 19.86 12.34 5.76
N SER A 19 19.66 13.39 6.56
CA SER A 19 18.49 14.25 6.50
C SER A 19 18.89 15.63 5.93
N PRO A 20 18.62 15.89 4.63
CA PRO A 20 18.97 17.16 4.00
C PRO A 20 18.21 18.35 4.58
N ALA A 21 16.95 18.14 4.97
CA ALA A 21 16.14 19.17 5.61
C ALA A 21 16.69 19.50 7.00
N LEU A 22 17.04 18.49 7.82
CA LEU A 22 17.67 18.72 9.12
C LEU A 22 19.00 19.44 8.98
N LYS A 23 19.84 19.01 8.02
CA LYS A 23 21.11 19.69 7.73
C LYS A 23 20.89 21.16 7.37
N ALA A 24 19.94 21.46 6.49
CA ALA A 24 19.60 22.83 6.12
C ALA A 24 19.10 23.64 7.32
N ALA A 25 18.34 23.03 8.23
CA ALA A 25 17.87 23.68 9.45
C ALA A 25 19.02 24.02 10.41
N LEU A 26 19.99 23.11 10.57
CA LEU A 26 21.17 23.31 11.42
C LEU A 26 22.15 24.34 10.83
N ASP A 27 22.25 24.43 9.51
CA ASP A 27 23.11 25.41 8.82
C ASP A 27 22.67 26.86 9.00
N LEU A 28 21.43 27.09 9.46
CA LEU A 28 20.93 28.41 9.85
C LEU A 28 21.60 28.94 11.13
N ASN A 29 22.31 28.09 11.88
CA ASN A 29 22.99 28.45 13.13
C ASN A 29 22.03 29.14 14.13
N ALA A 30 20.94 28.44 14.42
CA ALA A 30 19.83 28.95 15.21
C ALA A 30 20.22 29.26 16.67
N GLU A 31 19.62 30.31 17.24
CA GLU A 31 19.64 30.57 18.68
C GLU A 31 18.78 29.55 19.44
N ALA A 32 17.68 29.11 18.84
CA ALA A 32 16.76 28.15 19.41
C ALA A 32 16.25 27.19 18.34
N PHE A 33 16.17 25.90 18.69
CA PHE A 33 15.82 24.83 17.75
C PHE A 33 14.80 23.86 18.35
N TRP A 34 13.64 23.72 17.70
CA TRP A 34 12.58 22.80 18.14
C TRP A 34 12.38 21.68 17.10
N PRO A 35 12.78 20.44 17.43
CA PRO A 35 12.40 19.25 16.66
C PRO A 35 10.94 18.89 16.95
N VAL A 36 10.01 19.29 16.07
CA VAL A 36 8.56 19.16 16.29
C VAL A 36 7.97 18.02 15.46
N TRP A 37 7.04 17.27 16.05
CA TRP A 37 6.09 16.41 15.35
C TRP A 37 4.67 16.84 15.66
N THR A 38 3.80 16.88 14.64
CA THR A 38 2.37 17.18 14.80
C THR A 38 1.54 15.91 14.71
N TRP A 39 0.73 15.62 15.73
CA TRP A 39 -0.21 14.50 15.72
C TRP A 39 -1.40 14.85 14.83
N ASP A 40 -1.26 14.55 13.54
CA ASP A 40 -2.21 14.95 12.51
C ASP A 40 -3.49 14.09 12.57
N PRO A 41 -4.68 14.68 12.84
CA PRO A 41 -5.94 13.94 12.94
C PRO A 41 -6.35 13.28 11.62
N HIS A 42 -5.86 13.76 10.47
CA HIS A 42 -6.06 13.07 9.21
C HIS A 42 -5.44 11.66 9.26
N TYR A 43 -4.20 11.53 9.73
CA TYR A 43 -3.56 10.22 9.85
C TYR A 43 -4.18 9.37 10.95
N VAL A 44 -4.67 9.98 12.03
CA VAL A 44 -5.30 9.26 13.15
C VAL A 44 -6.68 8.69 12.78
N TYR A 45 -7.52 9.46 12.09
CA TYR A 45 -8.93 9.10 11.87
C TYR A 45 -9.32 8.84 10.41
N ARG A 46 -8.63 9.46 9.44
CA ARG A 46 -9.00 9.44 8.01
C ARG A 46 -8.08 8.55 7.15
N ALA A 47 -6.93 8.13 7.65
CA ALA A 47 -6.11 7.09 7.04
C ALA A 47 -6.43 5.72 7.65
N ARG A 48 -6.44 4.65 6.85
CA ARG A 48 -6.67 3.29 7.35
C ARG A 48 -5.39 2.71 7.93
N VAL A 49 -5.24 2.67 9.24
CA VAL A 49 -4.01 2.27 9.93
C VAL A 49 -4.30 1.19 10.98
N GLY A 50 -3.82 -0.02 10.74
CA GLY A 50 -3.87 -1.10 11.73
C GLY A 50 -2.86 -0.94 12.87
N THR A 51 -3.13 -1.59 14.00
CA THR A 51 -2.34 -1.54 15.24
C THR A 51 -0.84 -1.80 15.03
N ASN A 52 -0.47 -2.74 14.15
CA ASN A 52 0.94 -3.06 13.89
C ASN A 52 1.71 -1.88 13.28
N ARG A 53 1.07 -1.10 12.39
CA ARG A 53 1.71 0.09 11.81
C ARG A 53 1.82 1.23 12.82
N TRP A 54 0.83 1.39 13.70
CA TRP A 54 0.93 2.33 14.84
C TRP A 54 2.11 2.02 15.75
N GLN A 55 2.29 0.75 16.13
CA GLN A 55 3.44 0.36 16.94
C GLN A 55 4.77 0.70 16.27
N PHE A 56 4.88 0.43 14.97
CA PHE A 56 6.11 0.71 14.22
C PHE A 56 6.41 2.22 14.14
N LEU A 57 5.38 3.06 13.93
CA LEU A 57 5.51 4.52 13.96
C LEU A 57 5.98 5.01 15.34
N ILE A 58 5.31 4.56 16.41
CA ILE A 58 5.63 4.91 17.80
C ILE A 58 7.06 4.51 18.13
N ASP A 59 7.53 3.35 17.66
CA ASP A 59 8.92 2.93 17.83
C ASP A 59 9.89 3.89 17.13
N CYS A 60 9.61 4.27 15.88
CA CYS A 60 10.43 5.21 15.12
C CYS A 60 10.52 6.57 15.83
N GLN A 61 9.40 7.10 16.32
CA GLN A 61 9.34 8.38 17.02
C GLN A 61 10.08 8.35 18.36
N ASN A 62 9.91 7.26 19.13
CA ASN A 62 10.65 7.08 20.38
C ASN A 62 12.15 6.95 20.13
N ASP A 63 12.55 6.25 19.09
CA ASP A 63 13.97 6.07 18.75
C ASP A 63 14.63 7.38 18.33
N VAL A 64 14.01 8.15 17.40
CA VAL A 64 14.57 9.46 17.00
C VAL A 64 14.58 10.45 18.17
N SER A 65 13.56 10.43 19.04
CA SER A 65 13.51 11.26 20.24
C SER A 65 14.70 10.96 21.17
N LYS A 66 14.98 9.68 21.42
CA LYS A 66 16.16 9.24 22.19
C LYS A 66 17.48 9.64 21.52
N ASN A 67 17.58 9.52 20.19
CA ASN A 67 18.78 9.93 19.45
C ASN A 67 19.03 11.43 19.55
N ILE A 68 17.97 12.26 19.53
CA ILE A 68 18.07 13.71 19.77
C ILE A 68 18.56 13.96 21.20
N THR A 69 17.93 13.36 22.21
CA THR A 69 18.32 13.54 23.62
C THR A 69 19.76 13.10 23.89
N LYS A 70 20.24 12.05 23.23
CA LYS A 70 21.63 11.59 23.34
C LYS A 70 22.65 12.64 22.87
N ILE A 71 22.28 13.45 21.88
CA ILE A 71 23.13 14.51 21.31
C ILE A 71 22.97 15.82 22.09
N ASN A 72 21.77 16.09 22.60
CA ASN A 72 21.49 17.22 23.48
C ASN A 72 20.45 16.83 24.53
N ASN A 73 20.86 16.74 25.80
CA ASN A 73 20.00 16.34 26.92
C ASN A 73 18.82 17.30 27.19
N ASN A 74 18.89 18.53 26.69
CA ASN A 74 17.81 19.52 26.81
C ASN A 74 16.78 19.40 25.67
N SER A 75 17.03 18.55 24.67
CA SER A 75 16.20 18.41 23.48
C SER A 75 15.66 16.99 23.31
N LYS A 76 14.60 16.88 22.53
CA LYS A 76 13.90 15.63 22.19
C LYS A 76 12.98 15.88 20.99
N LEU A 77 12.28 14.85 20.55
CA LEU A 77 11.13 15.05 19.66
C LEU A 77 9.97 15.65 20.46
N PHE A 78 9.56 16.88 20.14
CA PHE A 78 8.38 17.53 20.71
C PHE A 78 7.14 17.09 19.94
N LEU A 79 6.47 16.06 20.43
CA LEU A 79 5.23 15.58 19.82
C LEU A 79 4.02 16.32 20.38
N MET A 80 3.38 17.08 19.50
CA MET A 80 2.28 17.98 19.84
C MET A 80 0.96 17.49 19.24
N ARG A 81 -0.06 17.39 20.08
CA ARG A 81 -1.33 16.72 19.80
C ARG A 81 -2.36 17.66 19.15
N GLU A 82 -2.05 18.16 17.96
CA GLU A 82 -2.93 19.02 17.19
C GLU A 82 -2.57 18.97 15.69
N ALA A 83 -3.55 19.26 14.82
CA ALA A 83 -3.35 19.35 13.39
C ALA A 83 -2.28 20.41 13.04
N PRO A 84 -1.36 20.13 12.10
CA PRO A 84 -0.29 21.07 11.77
C PRO A 84 -0.80 22.40 11.22
N GLN A 85 -1.93 22.41 10.51
CA GLN A 85 -2.56 23.61 9.95
C GLN A 85 -3.03 24.58 11.04
N THR A 86 -3.46 24.09 12.19
CA THR A 86 -3.94 24.93 13.31
C THR A 86 -2.84 25.17 14.34
N LEU A 87 -1.91 24.22 14.51
CA LEU A 87 -0.85 24.28 15.50
C LEU A 87 0.32 25.19 15.09
N LEU A 88 0.90 24.98 13.91
CA LEU A 88 2.12 25.70 13.50
C LEU A 88 1.96 27.23 13.51
N PRO A 89 0.84 27.82 13.05
CA PRO A 89 0.62 29.27 13.14
C PRO A 89 0.66 29.79 14.59
N LYS A 90 0.12 29.03 15.55
CA LYS A 90 0.17 29.37 16.98
C LYS A 90 1.61 29.34 17.49
N LEU A 91 2.37 28.32 17.10
CA LEU A 91 3.79 28.19 17.46
C LEU A 91 4.66 29.29 16.89
N PHE A 92 4.39 29.74 15.65
CA PHE A 92 5.15 30.83 15.04
C PHE A 92 5.12 32.08 15.90
N LYS A 93 3.94 32.43 16.42
CA LYS A 93 3.76 33.56 17.32
C LYS A 93 4.32 33.28 18.71
N ALA A 94 3.95 32.17 19.33
CA ALA A 94 4.31 31.84 20.71
C ALA A 94 5.82 31.74 20.90
N TRP A 95 6.51 31.05 19.97
CA TRP A 95 7.94 30.81 20.07
C TRP A 95 8.78 31.78 19.25
N ARG A 96 8.16 32.81 18.64
CA ARG A 96 8.80 33.82 17.79
C ARG A 96 9.65 33.17 16.70
N ILE A 97 9.06 32.20 16.01
CA ILE A 97 9.75 31.44 14.97
C ILE A 97 10.07 32.36 13.81
N THR A 98 11.24 32.12 13.21
CA THR A 98 11.70 32.86 12.02
C THR A 98 11.83 31.92 10.83
N HIS A 99 12.08 30.63 11.07
CA HIS A 99 12.21 29.63 10.02
C HIS A 99 11.46 28.35 10.36
N LEU A 100 10.75 27.82 9.37
CA LEU A 100 10.19 26.47 9.38
C LEU A 100 10.93 25.63 8.35
N VAL A 101 11.43 24.46 8.74
CA VAL A 101 12.19 23.57 7.86
C VAL A 101 11.61 22.15 7.90
N PHE A 102 11.41 21.53 6.74
CA PHE A 102 10.89 20.15 6.65
C PHE A 102 11.29 19.42 5.36
N GLU A 103 11.23 18.08 5.40
CA GLU A 103 11.42 17.22 4.23
C GLU A 103 10.20 17.28 3.30
N LYS A 104 10.45 17.43 1.99
CA LYS A 104 9.42 17.46 0.95
C LYS A 104 8.71 16.11 0.85
N ASP A 105 7.38 16.16 0.73
CA ASP A 105 6.53 15.00 0.49
C ASP A 105 5.82 15.12 -0.87
N THR A 106 5.54 13.98 -1.48
CA THR A 106 4.92 13.88 -2.81
C THR A 106 3.51 13.36 -2.76
N ASP A 107 3.05 12.88 -1.60
CA ASP A 107 1.67 12.47 -1.42
C ASP A 107 0.72 13.67 -1.63
N ALA A 108 -0.44 13.42 -2.23
CA ALA A 108 -1.39 14.47 -2.61
C ALA A 108 -1.93 15.22 -1.39
N TYR A 109 -2.29 14.52 -0.31
CA TYR A 109 -2.73 15.14 0.94
C TYR A 109 -1.60 15.98 1.55
N ALA A 110 -0.39 15.44 1.57
CA ALA A 110 0.77 16.14 2.12
C ALA A 110 1.03 17.45 1.38
N ARG A 111 0.91 17.48 0.05
CA ARG A 111 1.08 18.71 -0.74
C ARG A 111 0.05 19.78 -0.42
N GLU A 112 -1.22 19.40 -0.26
CA GLU A 112 -2.30 20.33 0.09
C GLU A 112 -2.11 20.91 1.49
N ARG A 113 -1.80 20.05 2.46
CA ARG A 113 -1.45 20.46 3.82
C ARG A 113 -0.25 21.41 3.82
N ASP A 114 0.81 21.08 3.09
CA ASP A 114 2.03 21.87 3.05
C ASP A 114 1.80 23.23 2.41
N ALA A 115 0.96 23.31 1.37
CA ALA A 115 0.58 24.58 0.76
C ALA A 115 -0.12 25.50 1.78
N ALA A 116 -1.06 24.97 2.57
CA ALA A 116 -1.74 25.73 3.61
C ALA A 116 -0.76 26.22 4.71
N ILE A 117 0.19 25.38 5.12
CA ILE A 117 1.19 25.74 6.14
C ILE A 117 2.18 26.77 5.61
N MET A 118 2.63 26.64 4.36
CA MET A 118 3.52 27.61 3.72
C MET A 118 2.86 28.98 3.61
N GLU A 119 1.56 29.02 3.32
CA GLU A 119 0.80 30.27 3.30
C GLU A 119 0.70 30.89 4.70
N ALA A 120 0.36 30.11 5.72
CA ALA A 120 0.32 30.60 7.10
C ALA A 120 1.71 31.06 7.60
N ALA A 121 2.79 30.39 7.20
CA ALA A 121 4.16 30.82 7.49
C ALA A 121 4.48 32.16 6.82
N ARG A 122 4.09 32.33 5.55
CA ARG A 122 4.25 33.59 4.80
C ARG A 122 3.53 34.75 5.48
N GLU A 123 2.29 34.54 5.93
CA GLU A 123 1.51 35.55 6.67
C GLU A 123 2.14 35.91 8.02
N ALA A 124 2.77 34.94 8.67
CA ALA A 124 3.49 35.14 9.93
C ALA A 124 4.92 35.71 9.76
N GLY A 125 5.40 35.91 8.52
CA GLY A 125 6.77 36.35 8.25
C GLY A 125 7.84 35.29 8.54
N VAL A 126 7.47 34.01 8.52
CA VAL A 126 8.36 32.86 8.73
C VAL A 126 8.90 32.36 7.39
N GLU A 127 10.22 32.27 7.27
CA GLU A 127 10.87 31.69 6.09
C GLU A 127 10.71 30.17 6.08
N VAL A 128 10.30 29.60 4.94
CA VAL A 128 10.14 28.15 4.80
C VAL A 128 11.27 27.56 3.96
N VAL A 129 11.98 26.58 4.52
CA VAL A 129 13.01 25.82 3.81
C VAL A 129 12.54 24.38 3.60
N VAL A 130 12.37 23.99 2.33
CA VAL A 130 11.97 22.63 1.95
C VAL A 130 13.14 21.93 1.25
N ARG A 131 13.41 20.68 1.64
CA ARG A 131 14.43 19.83 0.98
C ARG A 131 13.90 18.44 0.71
N SER A 132 14.26 17.86 -0.43
CA SER A 132 13.94 16.47 -0.76
C SER A 132 14.97 15.53 -0.14
N GLY A 133 14.50 14.38 0.36
CA GLY A 133 15.34 13.33 0.95
C GLY A 133 14.69 11.95 1.00
N ARG A 134 13.38 11.88 0.71
CA ARG A 134 12.56 10.67 0.76
C ARG A 134 12.79 9.70 -0.40
N THR A 135 13.23 10.19 -1.56
CA THR A 135 13.46 9.44 -2.81
C THR A 135 14.91 9.62 -3.30
N LEU A 136 15.36 8.82 -4.27
CA LEU A 136 16.72 8.98 -4.81
C LEU A 136 16.86 10.31 -5.57
N TRP A 137 15.82 10.66 -6.32
CA TRP A 137 15.67 11.97 -6.96
C TRP A 137 14.38 12.65 -6.50
N ASP A 138 14.37 13.97 -6.47
CA ASP A 138 13.12 14.72 -6.29
C ASP A 138 12.12 14.34 -7.38
N SER A 139 10.92 13.87 -6.99
CA SER A 139 9.94 13.33 -7.92
C SER A 139 9.42 14.34 -8.92
N ASP A 140 9.34 15.63 -8.57
CA ASP A 140 8.91 16.67 -9.51
C ASP A 140 9.99 16.97 -10.54
N GLU A 141 11.26 17.03 -10.12
CA GLU A 141 12.38 17.12 -11.05
C GLU A 141 12.49 15.87 -11.92
N LEU A 142 12.25 14.67 -11.38
CA LEU A 142 12.21 13.43 -12.15
C LEU A 142 11.14 13.49 -13.25
N VAL A 143 9.92 13.94 -12.93
CA VAL A 143 8.82 14.14 -13.88
C VAL A 143 9.18 15.18 -14.94
N LYS A 144 9.77 16.31 -14.54
CA LYS A 144 10.22 17.36 -15.44
C LYS A 144 11.26 16.85 -16.44
N LYS A 145 12.23 16.05 -15.98
CA LYS A 145 13.24 15.40 -16.86
C LYS A 145 12.66 14.25 -17.69
N ASN A 146 11.51 13.73 -17.31
CA ASN A 146 10.67 12.83 -18.10
C ASN A 146 9.63 13.57 -18.95
N HIS A 147 9.96 14.78 -19.43
CA HIS A 147 9.12 15.58 -20.33
C HIS A 147 7.74 15.93 -19.75
N GLY A 148 7.66 16.11 -18.44
CA GLY A 148 6.41 16.43 -17.73
C GLY A 148 5.41 15.27 -17.65
N LYS A 149 5.84 14.04 -17.97
CA LYS A 149 5.01 12.82 -17.96
C LYS A 149 5.30 11.96 -16.72
N PRO A 150 4.32 11.18 -16.25
CA PRO A 150 4.56 10.25 -15.14
C PRO A 150 5.59 9.18 -15.53
N THR A 151 6.34 8.70 -14.54
CA THR A 151 7.29 7.58 -14.72
C THR A 151 6.57 6.24 -14.60
N MET A 152 6.18 5.68 -15.74
CA MET A 152 5.46 4.42 -15.89
C MET A 152 6.36 3.20 -16.20
N SER A 153 7.68 3.37 -16.22
CA SER A 153 8.63 2.27 -16.36
C SER A 153 9.99 2.57 -15.71
N ILE A 154 10.72 1.52 -15.33
CA ILE A 154 12.09 1.63 -14.81
C ILE A 154 13.01 2.31 -15.83
N SER A 155 12.85 2.04 -17.12
CA SER A 155 13.63 2.67 -18.17
C SER A 155 13.44 4.19 -18.24
N GLN A 156 12.24 4.69 -17.90
CA GLN A 156 12.00 6.13 -17.81
C GLN A 156 12.73 6.74 -16.61
N VAL A 157 12.74 6.07 -15.46
CA VAL A 157 13.52 6.51 -14.30
C VAL A 157 15.02 6.52 -14.60
N GLN A 158 15.55 5.45 -15.20
CA GLN A 158 16.96 5.37 -15.59
C GLN A 158 17.37 6.43 -16.62
N ALA A 159 16.45 6.86 -17.48
CA ALA A 159 16.71 7.93 -18.45
C ALA A 159 16.54 9.34 -17.87
N ALA A 160 15.62 9.55 -16.93
CA ALA A 160 15.28 10.85 -16.38
C ALA A 160 16.11 11.21 -15.14
N GLY A 161 16.35 10.25 -14.23
CA GLY A 161 17.06 10.45 -12.96
C GLY A 161 18.44 11.12 -13.14
N PRO A 162 19.35 10.56 -13.95
CA PRO A 162 20.67 11.19 -14.18
C PRO A 162 20.61 12.61 -14.75
N LYS A 163 19.53 12.98 -15.46
CA LYS A 163 19.32 14.34 -15.96
C LYS A 163 18.81 15.32 -14.88
N ALA A 164 18.25 14.79 -13.78
CA ALA A 164 17.88 15.56 -12.60
C ALA A 164 19.10 15.83 -11.70
N GLY A 165 20.11 14.97 -11.79
CA GLY A 165 21.40 15.12 -11.11
C GLY A 165 21.96 13.76 -10.68
N PRO A 166 23.21 13.70 -10.20
CA PRO A 166 23.72 12.51 -9.53
C PRO A 166 22.94 12.27 -8.23
N ILE A 167 22.82 11.00 -7.81
CA ILE A 167 22.27 10.67 -6.48
C ILE A 167 23.24 11.22 -5.43
N PRO A 168 22.84 12.13 -4.54
CA PRO A 168 23.77 12.68 -3.54
C PRO A 168 24.26 11.59 -2.58
N ARG A 169 25.54 11.63 -2.20
CA ARG A 169 26.07 10.81 -1.12
C ARG A 169 25.39 11.15 0.22
N PRO A 170 25.30 10.20 1.17
CA PRO A 170 24.60 10.44 2.42
C PRO A 170 25.32 11.49 3.28
N ILE A 171 24.54 12.32 3.97
CA ILE A 171 25.03 13.33 4.91
C ILE A 171 25.22 12.66 6.28
N PRO A 172 26.36 12.86 6.96
CA PRO A 172 26.58 12.32 8.31
C PRO A 172 25.53 12.84 9.31
N SER A 173 25.20 12.02 10.31
CA SER A 173 24.35 12.45 11.42
C SER A 173 24.97 13.66 12.14
N PRO A 174 24.14 14.62 12.61
CA PRO A 174 24.64 15.76 13.35
C PRO A 174 25.31 15.32 14.65
N LYS A 175 26.39 16.01 15.03
CA LYS A 175 27.08 15.79 16.31
C LYS A 175 26.56 16.66 17.44
N SER A 176 25.76 17.67 17.12
CA SER A 176 25.17 18.63 18.05
C SER A 176 23.87 19.17 17.46
N ILE A 177 22.90 19.46 18.31
CA ILE A 177 21.65 20.18 17.97
C ILE A 177 21.53 21.33 18.98
N PRO A 178 21.17 22.56 18.56
CA PRO A 178 21.00 23.69 19.47
C PRO A 178 19.94 23.39 20.55
N ASP A 179 20.02 24.11 21.67
CA ASP A 179 18.98 24.01 22.70
C ASP A 179 17.63 24.50 22.15
N PRO A 180 16.52 23.88 22.59
CA PRO A 180 15.22 24.49 22.38
C PRO A 180 15.13 25.79 23.19
N GLY A 181 14.36 26.76 22.68
CA GLY A 181 14.00 27.94 23.45
C GLY A 181 12.87 27.64 24.43
N GLU A 182 12.11 28.67 24.81
CA GLU A 182 10.87 28.50 25.58
C GLU A 182 9.91 27.49 24.92
N THR A 183 9.32 26.62 25.73
CA THR A 183 8.41 25.53 25.29
C THR A 183 7.00 25.70 25.84
N SER A 184 6.70 26.83 26.50
CA SER A 184 5.35 27.13 26.97
C SER A 184 4.38 27.25 25.79
N VAL A 185 3.15 26.82 26.03
CA VAL A 185 2.05 26.76 25.06
C VAL A 185 0.82 27.41 25.68
N ASP A 186 0.84 28.74 25.77
CA ASP A 186 -0.22 29.55 26.41
C ASP A 186 -1.33 29.91 25.40
N PHE A 187 -1.82 28.91 24.68
CA PHE A 187 -2.91 29.05 23.71
C PHE A 187 -3.85 27.85 23.77
N GLU A 188 -5.11 28.07 23.40
CA GLU A 188 -6.11 27.00 23.37
C GLU A 188 -5.81 25.97 22.29
N GLN A 189 -5.91 24.69 22.67
CA GLN A 189 -5.79 23.56 21.75
C GLN A 189 -7.02 23.47 20.87
N HIS A 190 -6.83 23.28 19.58
CA HIS A 190 -7.93 22.97 18.67
C HIS A 190 -8.24 21.47 18.71
N GLN A 191 -9.45 21.11 19.11
CA GLN A 191 -9.91 19.71 19.14
C GLN A 191 -10.33 19.24 17.74
N PRO A 192 -9.82 18.09 17.25
CA PRO A 192 -10.17 17.59 15.93
C PRO A 192 -11.54 16.94 15.91
N GLU A 193 -12.19 16.96 14.74
CA GLU A 193 -13.37 16.15 14.49
C GLU A 193 -12.99 14.67 14.37
N GLN A 194 -13.45 13.84 15.31
CA GLN A 194 -13.08 12.43 15.34
C GLN A 194 -13.83 11.59 14.30
N ALA A 195 -15.10 11.88 14.03
CA ALA A 195 -15.91 11.12 13.09
C ALA A 195 -15.72 11.60 11.64
N PRO A 196 -15.66 10.70 10.64
CA PRO A 196 -15.59 9.23 10.77
C PRO A 196 -14.19 8.75 11.20
N ASP A 197 -14.11 7.81 12.14
CA ASP A 197 -12.87 7.11 12.48
C ASP A 197 -12.78 5.78 11.71
N PHE A 198 -11.97 5.76 10.66
CA PHE A 198 -11.73 4.56 9.84
C PHE A 198 -11.02 3.44 10.61
N ASN A 199 -10.44 3.75 11.76
CA ASN A 199 -9.67 2.83 12.61
C ASN A 199 -10.46 2.37 13.85
N SER A 200 -11.70 2.84 14.03
CA SER A 200 -12.58 2.50 15.17
C SER A 200 -12.68 1.01 15.45
N LYS A 201 -12.77 0.17 14.40
CA LYS A 201 -12.82 -1.30 14.50
C LYS A 201 -11.60 -1.96 15.18
N TYR A 202 -10.48 -1.24 15.28
CA TYR A 202 -9.26 -1.70 15.94
C TYR A 202 -9.11 -1.18 17.36
N ARG A 203 -9.95 -0.23 17.78
CA ARG A 203 -9.86 0.37 19.11
C ARG A 203 -10.68 -0.45 20.11
N ASN A 204 -10.07 -0.74 21.25
CA ASN A 204 -10.73 -1.34 22.41
C ASN A 204 -11.27 -0.27 23.38
N GLN A 205 -10.78 0.97 23.25
CA GLN A 205 -11.12 2.11 24.10
C GLN A 205 -11.14 3.40 23.29
N ASN A 206 -11.68 4.48 23.86
CA ASN A 206 -11.67 5.79 23.21
C ASN A 206 -10.23 6.34 23.08
N ASP A 207 -10.02 7.15 22.05
CA ASP A 207 -8.77 7.87 21.82
C ASP A 207 -8.62 9.02 22.82
N LYS A 208 -7.56 8.98 23.62
CA LYS A 208 -7.19 9.99 24.62
C LYS A 208 -6.03 10.87 24.15
N SER A 209 -5.53 10.64 22.93
CA SER A 209 -4.33 11.33 22.43
C SER A 209 -4.54 12.82 22.15
N TYR A 210 -5.75 13.37 22.25
CA TYR A 210 -6.03 14.80 22.09
C TYR A 210 -6.53 15.49 23.36
N GLU A 211 -6.51 14.83 24.53
CA GLU A 211 -6.96 15.43 25.81
C GLU A 211 -6.15 16.68 26.22
N SER A 212 -4.88 16.75 25.80
CA SER A 212 -4.06 17.95 25.94
C SER A 212 -3.04 18.04 24.80
N ILE A 213 -2.54 19.23 24.51
CA ILE A 213 -1.53 19.44 23.46
C ILE A 213 -0.21 18.69 23.73
N ALA A 214 0.17 18.59 25.01
CA ALA A 214 1.35 17.86 25.47
C ALA A 214 0.97 16.44 25.91
N GLY A 215 1.97 15.62 26.26
CA GLY A 215 1.70 14.31 26.85
C GLY A 215 0.97 14.42 28.20
N PRO A 216 0.41 13.33 28.72
CA PRO A 216 -0.26 13.32 30.03
C PRO A 216 0.57 13.87 31.21
N LYS A 217 1.90 13.93 31.05
CA LYS A 217 2.85 14.49 32.02
C LYS A 217 3.33 15.91 31.67
N GLY A 218 2.73 16.56 30.68
CA GLY A 218 3.16 17.86 30.15
C GLY A 218 4.48 17.81 29.37
N ASP A 219 4.94 16.63 28.96
CA ASP A 219 6.31 16.38 28.49
C ASP A 219 6.44 16.20 26.98
N PHE A 220 5.40 16.50 26.19
CA PHE A 220 5.39 16.29 24.73
C PHE A 220 5.85 14.88 24.29
N ALA A 221 5.67 13.87 25.15
CA ALA A 221 6.07 12.51 24.85
C ALA A 221 5.22 11.89 23.72
N VAL A 222 5.82 10.91 23.05
CA VAL A 222 5.17 10.11 22.02
C VAL A 222 4.00 9.32 22.63
N PRO A 223 2.80 9.33 22.01
CA PRO A 223 1.66 8.57 22.50
C PRO A 223 1.94 7.06 22.55
N THR A 224 1.34 6.40 23.53
CA THR A 224 1.28 4.94 23.62
C THR A 224 0.11 4.37 22.80
N LEU A 225 0.14 3.08 22.49
CA LEU A 225 -1.02 2.39 21.90
C LEU A 225 -2.25 2.47 22.81
N GLU A 226 -2.05 2.45 24.12
CA GLU A 226 -3.12 2.57 25.11
C GLU A 226 -3.77 3.96 25.07
N GLU A 227 -3.00 5.04 24.98
CA GLU A 227 -3.54 6.40 24.76
C GLU A 227 -4.37 6.50 23.48
N LEU A 228 -3.99 5.75 22.44
CA LEU A 228 -4.74 5.66 21.18
C LEU A 228 -5.92 4.67 21.26
N GLY A 229 -6.11 3.97 22.38
CA GLY A 229 -7.17 2.99 22.54
C GLY A 229 -6.96 1.69 21.75
N PHE A 230 -5.77 1.42 21.21
CA PHE A 230 -5.46 0.19 20.48
C PHE A 230 -5.02 -0.96 21.41
N PRO A 231 -5.26 -2.22 21.04
CA PRO A 231 -4.64 -3.37 21.71
C PRO A 231 -3.12 -3.40 21.47
N ALA A 232 -2.42 -4.31 22.16
CA ALA A 232 -1.03 -4.59 21.86
C ALA A 232 -0.85 -5.08 20.41
N ALA A 233 0.20 -4.60 19.75
CA ALA A 233 0.58 -5.05 18.42
C ALA A 233 1.02 -6.53 18.43
N THR A 234 0.69 -7.23 17.35
CA THR A 234 1.03 -8.64 17.14
C THR A 234 2.34 -8.83 16.37
N THR A 235 2.77 -7.81 15.64
CA THR A 235 4.01 -7.86 14.87
C THR A 235 5.25 -7.92 15.76
N SER A 236 6.23 -8.72 15.35
CA SER A 236 7.57 -8.75 15.94
C SER A 236 8.52 -7.72 15.31
N HIS A 237 8.10 -7.06 14.23
CA HIS A 237 8.91 -6.07 13.52
C HIS A 237 8.85 -4.73 14.26
N ARG A 238 10.02 -4.21 14.64
CA ARG A 238 10.13 -2.98 15.45
C ARG A 238 10.74 -1.85 14.64
N GLY A 239 10.22 -0.65 14.85
CA GLY A 239 10.71 0.57 14.19
C GLY A 239 11.97 1.14 14.81
N GLY A 240 12.46 2.24 14.25
CA GLY A 240 13.63 2.97 14.75
C GLY A 240 14.79 3.05 13.75
N GLU A 241 15.48 4.18 13.77
CA GLU A 241 16.70 4.45 13.01
C GLU A 241 17.83 3.50 13.41
N ASN A 242 18.03 3.29 14.71
CA ASN A 242 19.06 2.38 15.21
C ASN A 242 18.85 0.95 14.71
N ASN A 243 17.60 0.47 14.72
CA ASN A 243 17.25 -0.84 14.20
C ASN A 243 17.45 -0.91 12.68
N ALA A 244 17.06 0.13 11.95
CA ALA A 244 17.24 0.19 10.50
C ALA A 244 18.70 0.10 10.08
N LEU A 245 19.57 0.89 10.72
CA LEU A 245 21.01 0.91 10.45
C LEU A 245 21.66 -0.42 10.82
N LYS A 246 21.27 -1.03 11.95
CA LYS A 246 21.73 -2.37 12.32
C LYS A 246 21.39 -3.42 11.25
N VAL A 247 20.17 -3.44 10.76
CA VAL A 247 19.75 -4.37 9.70
C VAL A 247 20.51 -4.09 8.39
N LEU A 248 20.77 -2.82 8.07
CA LEU A 248 21.58 -2.46 6.91
C LEU A 248 23.06 -2.89 7.08
N ASP A 249 23.63 -2.76 8.28
CA ASP A 249 24.98 -3.23 8.61
C ASP A 249 25.10 -4.73 8.39
N GLU A 250 24.15 -5.51 8.92
CA GLU A 250 24.08 -6.97 8.77
C GLU A 250 23.91 -7.39 7.30
N LEU A 251 23.12 -6.64 6.53
CA LEU A 251 22.93 -6.85 5.10
C LEU A 251 24.26 -6.69 4.34
N ILE A 252 24.91 -5.53 4.47
CA ILE A 252 26.10 -5.22 3.67
C ILE A 252 27.33 -6.04 4.09
N ALA A 253 27.38 -6.52 5.33
CA ALA A 253 28.41 -7.44 5.79
C ALA A 253 28.42 -8.75 5.01
N ASN A 254 27.28 -9.16 4.44
CA ASN A 254 27.21 -10.26 3.48
C ASN A 254 27.41 -9.73 2.05
N GLU A 255 28.67 -9.44 1.69
CA GLU A 255 29.04 -8.84 0.41
C GLU A 255 28.52 -9.64 -0.79
N LYS A 256 28.64 -10.97 -0.73
CA LYS A 256 28.18 -11.86 -1.80
C LYS A 256 26.67 -11.77 -1.97
N TYR A 257 25.89 -11.86 -0.90
CA TYR A 257 24.43 -11.71 -0.98
C TYR A 257 24.06 -10.33 -1.53
N THR A 258 24.66 -9.28 -0.98
CA THR A 258 24.38 -7.89 -1.37
C THR A 258 24.67 -7.64 -2.86
N ALA A 259 25.83 -8.09 -3.34
CA ALA A 259 26.24 -7.87 -4.72
C ALA A 259 25.52 -8.77 -5.74
N THR A 260 25.09 -9.97 -5.33
CA THR A 260 24.47 -10.96 -6.23
C THR A 260 22.96 -11.12 -6.04
N PHE A 261 22.34 -10.30 -5.19
CA PHE A 261 20.91 -10.34 -4.91
C PHE A 261 20.09 -10.20 -6.20
N GLU A 262 19.13 -11.10 -6.40
CA GLU A 262 18.16 -11.01 -7.48
C GLU A 262 16.75 -11.19 -6.92
N LYS A 263 15.94 -10.13 -6.97
CA LYS A 263 14.58 -10.11 -6.41
C LYS A 263 13.71 -11.31 -6.86
N PRO A 264 13.68 -11.74 -8.14
CA PRO A 264 12.84 -12.88 -8.54
C PRO A 264 13.28 -14.23 -7.95
N ASN A 265 14.53 -14.33 -7.48
CA ASN A 265 15.13 -15.57 -6.97
C ASN A 265 15.02 -15.70 -5.44
N THR A 266 14.22 -14.86 -4.78
CA THR A 266 13.99 -14.93 -3.33
C THR A 266 12.75 -15.74 -2.98
N ALA A 267 12.83 -16.54 -1.91
CA ALA A 267 11.78 -17.48 -1.52
C ALA A 267 10.65 -16.80 -0.71
N PRO A 268 9.39 -16.79 -1.18
CA PRO A 268 8.26 -16.21 -0.44
C PRO A 268 7.83 -17.02 0.79
N THR A 269 8.25 -18.28 0.87
CA THR A 269 7.94 -19.19 1.98
C THR A 269 9.02 -19.16 3.07
N GLN A 270 10.12 -18.44 2.86
CA GLN A 270 11.19 -18.30 3.83
C GLN A 270 10.90 -17.12 4.78
N PHE A 271 10.49 -17.43 6.01
CA PHE A 271 10.09 -16.45 7.02
C PHE A 271 11.17 -16.15 8.08
N LEU A 272 12.18 -17.02 8.27
CA LEU A 272 13.24 -16.84 9.26
C LEU A 272 14.60 -17.43 8.79
N PRO A 273 15.66 -16.60 8.64
CA PRO A 273 15.55 -15.16 8.34
C PRO A 273 14.79 -14.97 7.03
N GLN A 274 14.13 -13.83 6.83
CA GLN A 274 13.40 -13.54 5.60
C GLN A 274 14.34 -13.54 4.39
N SER A 275 13.84 -13.93 3.21
CA SER A 275 14.64 -13.98 1.97
C SER A 275 14.97 -12.60 1.37
N THR A 276 14.39 -11.53 1.91
CA THR A 276 14.63 -10.13 1.55
C THR A 276 14.85 -9.28 2.81
N THR A 277 15.36 -8.06 2.63
CA THR A 277 15.91 -7.21 3.70
C THR A 277 14.96 -6.77 4.82
N LEU A 278 13.64 -6.79 4.61
CA LEU A 278 12.64 -6.23 5.54
C LEU A 278 12.86 -4.73 5.88
N LEU A 279 13.61 -3.99 5.06
CA LEU A 279 13.88 -2.56 5.27
C LEU A 279 12.78 -1.64 4.70
N SER A 280 11.75 -2.18 4.03
CA SER A 280 10.65 -1.38 3.47
C SER A 280 9.86 -0.55 4.50
N PRO A 281 9.57 -1.03 5.73
CA PRO A 281 8.87 -0.20 6.73
C PRO A 281 9.75 0.97 7.21
N HIS A 282 11.06 0.77 7.27
CA HIS A 282 12.01 1.82 7.63
C HIS A 282 12.14 2.90 6.54
N LEU A 283 12.07 2.51 5.26
CA LEU A 283 11.98 3.46 4.15
C LEU A 283 10.65 4.23 4.15
N HIS A 284 9.54 3.56 4.50
CA HIS A 284 8.22 4.20 4.61
C HIS A 284 8.21 5.33 5.66
N PHE A 285 8.63 5.04 6.89
CA PHE A 285 8.71 6.03 7.97
C PHE A 285 9.99 6.88 7.95
N GLY A 286 10.86 6.64 6.97
CA GLY A 286 12.15 7.31 6.78
C GLY A 286 13.07 7.24 7.99
N SER A 287 12.94 6.19 8.81
CA SER A 287 13.96 5.80 9.78
C SER A 287 15.20 5.21 9.12
N LEU A 288 15.11 4.85 7.84
CA LEU A 288 16.25 4.62 6.96
C LEU A 288 16.23 5.61 5.79
N SER A 289 17.35 6.27 5.53
CA SER A 289 17.52 7.01 4.28
C SER A 289 17.64 6.07 3.09
N ILE A 290 16.91 6.39 2.02
CA ILE A 290 17.04 5.71 0.74
C ILE A 290 18.43 5.88 0.11
N ARG A 291 19.10 7.03 0.32
CA ARG A 291 20.44 7.30 -0.21
C ARG A 291 21.51 6.59 0.60
N GLU A 292 21.33 6.47 1.93
CA GLU A 292 22.17 5.65 2.80
C GLU A 292 22.14 4.18 2.35
N PHE A 293 20.93 3.62 2.17
CA PHE A 293 20.77 2.28 1.61
C PHE A 293 21.46 2.17 0.24
N TYR A 294 21.17 3.09 -0.68
CA TYR A 294 21.67 3.03 -2.05
C TYR A 294 23.19 3.00 -2.07
N TRP A 295 23.85 3.95 -1.41
CA TRP A 295 25.29 4.10 -1.48
C TRP A 295 26.03 3.01 -0.74
N ARG A 296 25.54 2.55 0.41
CA ARG A 296 26.18 1.43 1.13
C ARG A 296 26.08 0.12 0.36
N VAL A 297 24.97 -0.13 -0.33
CA VAL A 297 24.86 -1.26 -1.24
C VAL A 297 25.73 -1.08 -2.48
N GLN A 298 25.73 0.11 -3.08
CA GLN A 298 26.50 0.39 -4.29
C GLN A 298 28.01 0.29 -4.04
N ASP A 299 28.51 0.74 -2.89
CA ASP A 299 29.91 0.61 -2.51
C ASP A 299 30.34 -0.86 -2.39
N VAL A 300 29.49 -1.73 -1.85
CA VAL A 300 29.74 -3.19 -1.85
C VAL A 300 29.76 -3.73 -3.27
N VAL A 301 28.78 -3.34 -4.11
CA VAL A 301 28.69 -3.79 -5.50
C VAL A 301 29.92 -3.37 -6.31
N ASP A 302 30.40 -2.15 -6.13
CA ASP A 302 31.54 -1.59 -6.86
C ASP A 302 32.87 -2.26 -6.45
N ASN A 303 32.98 -2.67 -5.18
CA ASN A 303 34.17 -3.38 -4.66
C ASN A 303 34.10 -4.91 -4.81
N PHE A 304 32.95 -5.46 -5.22
CA PHE A 304 32.78 -6.89 -5.36
C PHE A 304 33.52 -7.42 -6.59
N SER A 305 34.47 -8.34 -6.38
CA SER A 305 35.30 -8.90 -7.45
C SER A 305 34.55 -9.84 -8.41
N GLY A 306 33.37 -10.32 -8.01
CA GLY A 306 32.53 -11.21 -8.81
C GLY A 306 31.54 -10.47 -9.71
N LYS A 307 30.76 -11.25 -10.48
CA LYS A 307 29.66 -10.69 -11.28
C LYS A 307 28.50 -10.29 -10.37
N SER A 308 28.22 -8.99 -10.29
CA SER A 308 27.08 -8.44 -9.57
C SER A 308 25.78 -8.49 -10.38
N SER A 309 24.65 -8.50 -9.67
CA SER A 309 23.34 -8.32 -10.27
C SER A 309 23.14 -6.87 -10.70
N GLN A 310 22.25 -6.65 -11.67
CA GLN A 310 21.99 -5.32 -12.22
C GLN A 310 20.51 -4.95 -12.04
N PRO A 311 20.16 -3.65 -12.04
CA PRO A 311 18.77 -3.24 -12.15
C PRO A 311 18.10 -3.90 -13.37
N PRO A 312 16.84 -4.35 -13.26
CA PRO A 312 15.90 -4.07 -12.18
C PRO A 312 15.90 -5.09 -11.02
N VAL A 313 16.71 -6.15 -11.07
CA VAL A 313 16.63 -7.26 -10.10
C VAL A 313 17.49 -7.05 -8.85
N SER A 314 18.53 -6.21 -8.94
CA SER A 314 19.44 -5.89 -7.83
C SER A 314 18.73 -5.13 -6.69
N LEU A 315 19.39 -5.04 -5.52
CA LEU A 315 18.91 -4.26 -4.38
C LEU A 315 18.72 -2.78 -4.74
N THR A 316 19.69 -2.16 -5.40
CA THR A 316 19.55 -0.78 -5.92
C THR A 316 18.46 -0.66 -6.97
N GLY A 317 18.26 -1.70 -7.79
CA GLY A 317 17.14 -1.79 -8.72
C GLY A 317 15.77 -1.76 -8.04
N GLN A 318 15.65 -2.27 -6.80
CA GLN A 318 14.40 -2.20 -6.04
C GLN A 318 14.04 -0.76 -5.65
N LEU A 319 15.04 0.09 -5.40
CA LEU A 319 14.81 1.50 -5.12
C LEU A 319 14.30 2.26 -6.36
N LEU A 320 14.70 1.83 -7.57
CA LEU A 320 14.18 2.43 -8.81
C LEU A 320 12.68 2.16 -9.02
N PHE A 321 12.15 1.01 -8.55
CA PHE A 321 10.70 0.79 -8.55
C PHE A 321 9.98 1.78 -7.65
N ARG A 322 10.56 2.08 -6.48
CA ARG A 322 10.01 3.08 -5.58
C ARG A 322 9.98 4.46 -6.23
N ASP A 323 11.10 4.95 -6.74
CA ASP A 323 11.16 6.24 -7.45
C ASP A 323 10.24 6.30 -8.69
N MET A 324 10.06 5.18 -9.41
CA MET A 324 9.10 5.08 -10.51
C MET A 324 7.68 5.38 -10.05
N TYR A 325 7.21 4.74 -8.96
CA TYR A 325 5.87 4.98 -8.45
C TYR A 325 5.71 6.38 -7.85
N PHE A 326 6.74 6.89 -7.16
CA PHE A 326 6.72 8.25 -6.60
C PHE A 326 6.67 9.32 -7.71
N GLY A 327 7.41 9.15 -8.81
CA GLY A 327 7.32 10.05 -9.97
C GLY A 327 5.97 9.94 -10.70
N ALA A 328 5.34 8.76 -10.73
CA ALA A 328 3.99 8.61 -11.26
C ALA A 328 2.95 9.35 -10.41
N GLN A 329 2.97 9.14 -9.08
CA GLN A 329 2.08 9.81 -8.13
C GLN A 329 2.28 11.33 -8.16
N ALA A 330 3.53 11.80 -8.18
CA ALA A 330 3.84 13.23 -8.21
C ALA A 330 3.18 13.96 -9.39
N LYS A 331 3.03 13.29 -10.54
CA LYS A 331 2.37 13.85 -11.73
C LYS A 331 0.86 13.66 -11.74
N LEU A 332 0.36 12.52 -11.26
CA LEU A 332 -1.05 12.15 -11.36
C LEU A 332 -1.90 12.56 -10.14
N GLY A 333 -1.27 12.88 -9.01
CA GLY A 333 -1.96 13.25 -7.77
C GLY A 333 -2.84 12.13 -7.24
N TYR A 334 -4.00 12.49 -6.67
CA TYR A 334 -4.98 11.52 -6.16
C TYR A 334 -5.44 10.49 -7.20
N ALA A 335 -5.53 10.90 -8.47
CA ALA A 335 -5.95 9.99 -9.54
C ALA A 335 -5.05 8.75 -9.63
N PHE A 336 -3.77 8.83 -9.22
CA PHE A 336 -2.89 7.67 -9.19
C PHE A 336 -3.41 6.53 -8.30
N GLY A 337 -4.14 6.86 -7.22
CA GLY A 337 -4.67 5.90 -6.26
C GLY A 337 -5.98 5.23 -6.66
N GLN A 338 -6.55 5.57 -7.82
CA GLN A 338 -7.88 5.12 -8.25
C GLN A 338 -7.93 4.80 -9.75
N THR A 339 -8.99 4.10 -10.18
CA THR A 339 -9.28 3.81 -11.58
C THR A 339 -9.99 5.00 -12.21
N MET A 340 -11.12 5.45 -11.69
CA MET A 340 -11.88 6.56 -12.25
C MET A 340 -11.03 7.84 -12.30
N TYR A 341 -11.12 8.60 -13.39
CA TYR A 341 -10.31 9.79 -13.66
C TYR A 341 -8.80 9.57 -13.83
N ASN A 342 -8.33 8.32 -13.82
CA ASN A 342 -6.92 8.01 -14.04
C ASN A 342 -6.63 7.67 -15.51
N SER A 343 -5.93 8.59 -16.17
CA SER A 343 -5.51 8.49 -17.59
C SER A 343 -4.52 7.38 -17.91
N HIS A 344 -3.91 6.76 -16.90
CA HIS A 344 -2.90 5.72 -17.05
C HIS A 344 -3.35 4.37 -16.50
N CYS A 345 -4.51 4.32 -15.82
CA CYS A 345 -5.13 3.09 -15.35
C CYS A 345 -6.16 2.61 -16.37
N ARG A 346 -5.91 1.44 -16.96
CA ARG A 346 -6.87 0.79 -17.85
C ARG A 346 -8.15 0.51 -17.08
N PHE A 347 -9.28 0.90 -17.67
CA PHE A 347 -10.58 0.58 -17.12
C PHE A 347 -10.90 -0.91 -17.36
N ILE A 348 -11.24 -1.60 -16.28
CA ILE A 348 -11.70 -2.98 -16.28
C ILE A 348 -12.95 -3.01 -15.42
N PRO A 349 -14.06 -3.63 -15.88
CA PRO A 349 -15.31 -3.68 -15.15
C PRO A 349 -15.21 -4.67 -13.99
N TRP A 350 -14.45 -4.33 -12.96
CA TRP A 350 -14.28 -5.18 -11.79
C TRP A 350 -15.57 -5.25 -10.96
N HIS A 351 -15.77 -6.37 -10.26
CA HIS A 351 -16.70 -6.42 -9.16
C HIS A 351 -16.20 -5.54 -7.99
N LEU A 352 -17.15 -5.04 -7.21
CA LEU A 352 -16.95 -4.18 -6.05
C LEU A 352 -16.17 -2.89 -6.35
N PRO A 353 -16.56 -2.11 -7.38
CA PRO A 353 -15.88 -0.86 -7.69
C PRO A 353 -16.08 0.18 -6.59
N SER A 354 -15.10 1.06 -6.40
CA SER A 354 -15.22 2.18 -5.45
C SER A 354 -16.31 3.15 -5.88
N LYS A 355 -17.01 3.73 -4.91
CA LYS A 355 -17.86 4.90 -5.14
C LYS A 355 -16.97 6.12 -5.33
N VAL A 356 -17.38 6.99 -6.23
CA VAL A 356 -16.63 8.20 -6.58
C VAL A 356 -17.55 9.39 -6.45
N ASP A 357 -17.04 10.44 -5.81
CA ASP A 357 -17.64 11.75 -5.86
C ASP A 357 -17.16 12.45 -7.14
N HIS A 358 -18.09 12.75 -8.04
CA HIS A 358 -17.78 13.34 -9.34
C HIS A 358 -17.49 14.84 -9.27
N GLU A 359 -17.84 15.53 -8.19
CA GLU A 359 -17.49 16.93 -7.96
C GLU A 359 -16.02 17.05 -7.55
N THR A 360 -15.63 16.30 -6.51
CA THR A 360 -14.23 16.25 -6.05
C THR A 360 -13.34 15.38 -6.93
N LYS A 361 -13.93 14.48 -7.73
CA LYS A 361 -13.26 13.45 -8.55
C LYS A 361 -12.50 12.40 -7.74
N LEU A 362 -12.82 12.26 -6.45
CA LEU A 362 -12.14 11.37 -5.52
C LEU A 362 -13.00 10.16 -5.19
N VAL A 363 -12.35 9.03 -4.90
CA VAL A 363 -13.03 7.90 -4.27
C VAL A 363 -13.52 8.30 -2.88
N THR A 364 -14.74 7.93 -2.52
CA THR A 364 -15.35 8.32 -1.23
C THR A 364 -14.89 7.44 -0.07
N GLY A 365 -14.20 6.33 -0.37
CA GLY A 365 -13.87 5.28 0.58
C GLY A 365 -14.97 4.23 0.76
N GLU A 366 -16.13 4.44 0.15
CA GLU A 366 -17.18 3.42 0.01
C GLU A 366 -17.02 2.64 -1.30
N TYR A 367 -17.70 1.51 -1.40
CA TYR A 367 -17.75 0.68 -2.59
C TYR A 367 -19.19 0.29 -2.89
N HIS A 368 -19.43 -0.04 -4.15
CA HIS A 368 -20.69 -0.66 -4.52
C HIS A 368 -20.61 -2.18 -4.33
N ILE A 369 -21.71 -2.78 -3.92
CA ILE A 369 -21.87 -4.24 -3.86
C ILE A 369 -22.76 -4.64 -5.03
N ASP A 370 -22.16 -4.89 -6.18
CA ASP A 370 -22.85 -5.34 -7.40
C ASP A 370 -23.11 -6.85 -7.40
N SER A 371 -22.31 -7.61 -6.67
CA SER A 371 -22.45 -9.07 -6.57
C SER A 371 -22.25 -9.53 -5.12
N PRO A 372 -23.30 -10.10 -4.47
CA PRO A 372 -23.17 -10.69 -3.14
C PRO A 372 -22.12 -11.81 -3.07
N GLN A 373 -21.97 -12.57 -4.17
CA GLN A 373 -20.97 -13.63 -4.26
C GLN A 373 -19.55 -13.08 -4.31
N ALA A 374 -19.32 -12.00 -5.06
CA ALA A 374 -18.02 -11.33 -5.10
C ALA A 374 -17.67 -10.72 -3.73
N GLU A 375 -18.65 -10.13 -3.03
CA GLU A 375 -18.44 -9.62 -1.67
C GLU A 375 -18.09 -10.76 -0.70
N GLU A 376 -18.75 -11.92 -0.80
CA GLU A 376 -18.34 -13.10 -0.04
C GLU A 376 -16.88 -13.48 -0.32
N TRP A 377 -16.48 -13.57 -1.59
CA TRP A 377 -15.11 -13.94 -1.96
C TRP A 377 -14.10 -12.91 -1.44
N PHE A 378 -14.43 -11.61 -1.50
CA PHE A 378 -13.60 -10.56 -0.93
C PHE A 378 -13.42 -10.74 0.59
N GLN A 379 -14.50 -10.95 1.33
CA GLN A 379 -14.42 -11.12 2.79
C GLN A 379 -13.60 -12.36 3.15
N ARG A 380 -13.80 -13.47 2.44
CA ARG A 380 -13.01 -14.70 2.64
C ARG A 380 -11.53 -14.48 2.31
N TRP A 381 -11.21 -13.72 1.26
CA TRP A 381 -9.83 -13.31 0.95
C TRP A 381 -9.24 -12.41 2.04
N LYS A 382 -9.97 -11.36 2.46
CA LYS A 382 -9.53 -10.37 3.46
C LYS A 382 -9.12 -11.02 4.78
N TYR A 383 -9.82 -12.08 5.20
CA TYR A 383 -9.56 -12.75 6.48
C TYR A 383 -8.75 -14.05 6.36
N GLY A 384 -8.34 -14.46 5.15
CA GLY A 384 -7.60 -15.72 4.95
C GLY A 384 -8.45 -16.96 5.24
N MET A 385 -9.63 -17.02 4.63
CA MET A 385 -10.64 -18.08 4.73
C MET A 385 -11.13 -18.54 3.33
N THR A 386 -10.27 -18.41 2.32
CA THR A 386 -10.57 -18.74 0.92
C THR A 386 -10.71 -20.24 0.67
N GLY A 387 -10.17 -21.06 1.58
CA GLY A 387 -10.04 -22.50 1.39
C GLY A 387 -8.85 -22.89 0.53
N PHE A 388 -8.00 -21.92 0.13
CA PHE A 388 -6.71 -22.14 -0.51
C PHE A 388 -5.57 -21.85 0.48
N PRO A 389 -4.90 -22.89 1.04
CA PRO A 389 -4.03 -22.72 2.20
C PRO A 389 -2.88 -21.74 2.02
N TRP A 390 -2.35 -21.62 0.79
CA TRP A 390 -1.32 -20.63 0.47
C TRP A 390 -1.83 -19.19 0.58
N ILE A 391 -3.00 -18.90 0.03
CA ILE A 391 -3.60 -17.56 0.08
C ILE A 391 -3.99 -17.22 1.51
N ASP A 392 -4.56 -18.19 2.23
CA ASP A 392 -4.97 -18.01 3.62
C ASP A 392 -3.76 -17.77 4.53
N ALA A 393 -2.70 -18.55 4.38
CA ALA A 393 -1.46 -18.37 5.12
C ALA A 393 -0.84 -16.97 4.90
N LEU A 394 -0.82 -16.49 3.65
CA LEU A 394 -0.30 -15.18 3.30
C LEU A 394 -1.14 -14.03 3.88
N MET A 395 -2.47 -14.12 3.81
CA MET A 395 -3.36 -13.09 4.36
C MET A 395 -3.34 -13.08 5.90
N ARG A 396 -3.16 -14.25 6.52
CA ARG A 396 -2.95 -14.36 7.97
C ARG A 396 -1.57 -13.86 8.39
N GLN A 397 -0.50 -14.12 7.62
CA GLN A 397 0.81 -13.51 7.85
C GLN A 397 0.71 -11.99 7.79
N LEU A 398 0.07 -11.44 6.75
CA LEU A 398 -0.10 -9.99 6.60
C LEU A 398 -0.80 -9.38 7.81
N ARG A 399 -1.85 -10.03 8.34
CA ARG A 399 -2.57 -9.56 9.53
C ARG A 399 -1.75 -9.65 10.80
N GLN A 400 -1.00 -10.74 10.98
CA GLN A 400 -0.21 -10.99 12.19
C GLN A 400 1.07 -10.15 12.24
N GLU A 401 1.79 -10.04 11.12
CA GLU A 401 3.13 -9.45 11.06
C GLU A 401 3.12 -8.06 10.44
N GLY A 402 2.06 -7.68 9.72
CA GLY A 402 1.99 -6.43 8.97
C GLY A 402 2.93 -6.40 7.75
N TRP A 403 3.57 -7.51 7.41
CA TRP A 403 4.48 -7.59 6.27
C TRP A 403 4.33 -8.93 5.55
N MET A 404 4.54 -8.90 4.24
CA MET A 404 4.56 -10.07 3.38
C MET A 404 5.60 -9.91 2.27
N HIS A 405 6.28 -11.00 1.94
CA HIS A 405 7.22 -11.06 0.84
C HIS A 405 6.56 -10.68 -0.50
N HIS A 406 7.29 -10.02 -1.40
CA HIS A 406 6.73 -9.48 -2.65
C HIS A 406 6.02 -10.55 -3.51
N LEU A 407 6.58 -11.75 -3.68
CA LEU A 407 5.89 -12.84 -4.41
C LEU A 407 4.64 -13.37 -3.68
N GLY A 408 4.56 -13.19 -2.35
CA GLY A 408 3.33 -13.42 -1.60
C GLY A 408 2.28 -12.36 -1.94
N ARG A 409 2.67 -11.08 -1.95
CA ARG A 409 1.80 -9.97 -2.40
C ARG A 409 1.29 -10.20 -3.83
N HIS A 410 2.17 -10.68 -4.73
CA HIS A 410 1.80 -11.05 -6.09
C HIS A 410 0.73 -12.14 -6.12
N ALA A 411 0.88 -13.19 -5.31
CA ALA A 411 -0.05 -14.31 -5.28
C ALA A 411 -1.44 -13.87 -4.81
N VAL A 412 -1.55 -13.12 -3.71
CA VAL A 412 -2.84 -12.68 -3.17
C VAL A 412 -3.51 -11.62 -4.05
N ALA A 413 -2.74 -10.70 -4.64
CA ALA A 413 -3.28 -9.68 -5.54
C ALA A 413 -3.76 -10.27 -6.86
N CYS A 414 -2.98 -11.20 -7.44
CA CYS A 414 -3.39 -11.98 -8.61
C CYS A 414 -4.68 -12.74 -8.32
N PHE A 415 -4.75 -13.44 -7.20
CA PHE A 415 -5.90 -14.26 -6.82
C PHE A 415 -7.18 -13.42 -6.63
N LEU A 416 -7.07 -12.26 -5.97
CA LEU A 416 -8.20 -11.34 -5.78
C LEU A 416 -8.68 -10.72 -7.10
N THR A 417 -7.77 -10.29 -7.96
CA THR A 417 -8.11 -9.54 -9.18
C THR A 417 -8.29 -10.50 -10.36
N ARG A 418 -7.47 -10.36 -11.40
CA ARG A 418 -7.49 -11.08 -12.68
C ARG A 418 -7.24 -12.59 -12.63
N GLY A 419 -7.06 -13.19 -11.46
CA GLY A 419 -6.65 -14.59 -11.32
C GLY A 419 -7.69 -15.53 -10.74
N GLY A 420 -8.71 -15.01 -10.03
CA GLY A 420 -9.72 -15.84 -9.37
C GLY A 420 -11.03 -15.11 -9.07
N CYS A 421 -11.00 -14.02 -8.30
CA CYS A 421 -12.23 -13.37 -7.85
C CYS A 421 -12.77 -12.29 -8.81
N TYR A 422 -11.93 -11.73 -9.69
CA TYR A 422 -12.29 -10.60 -10.57
C TYR A 422 -12.77 -9.35 -9.83
N ILE A 423 -12.19 -9.10 -8.66
CA ILE A 423 -12.54 -7.99 -7.76
C ILE A 423 -11.58 -6.83 -7.98
N SER A 424 -12.08 -5.61 -7.79
CA SER A 424 -11.32 -4.38 -7.98
C SER A 424 -10.02 -4.38 -7.17
N TRP A 425 -8.93 -3.97 -7.82
CA TRP A 425 -7.63 -3.83 -7.18
C TRP A 425 -7.65 -2.79 -6.06
N GLU A 426 -8.60 -1.84 -6.09
CA GLU A 426 -8.78 -0.80 -5.07
C GLU A 426 -9.23 -1.41 -3.73
N ARG A 427 -10.09 -2.44 -3.76
CA ARG A 427 -10.47 -3.20 -2.54
C ARG A 427 -9.27 -3.93 -1.94
N GLY A 428 -8.39 -4.43 -2.78
CA GLY A 428 -7.13 -5.03 -2.36
C GLY A 428 -6.16 -4.02 -1.76
N ALA A 429 -6.02 -2.87 -2.43
CA ALA A 429 -5.20 -1.75 -1.98
C ALA A 429 -5.65 -1.23 -0.62
N GLU A 430 -6.96 -1.15 -0.37
CA GLU A 430 -7.56 -0.79 0.92
C GLU A 430 -7.13 -1.73 2.05
N VAL A 431 -7.19 -3.05 1.83
CA VAL A 431 -6.76 -4.04 2.84
C VAL A 431 -5.26 -3.96 3.11
N PHE A 432 -4.46 -3.65 2.08
CA PHE A 432 -3.02 -3.46 2.22
C PHE A 432 -2.68 -2.14 2.89
N GLU A 433 -3.44 -1.07 2.62
CA GLU A 433 -3.39 0.20 3.35
C GLU A 433 -3.66 -0.03 4.82
N GLU A 434 -4.64 -0.86 5.16
CA GLU A 434 -4.99 -1.16 6.55
C GLU A 434 -3.89 -1.97 7.27
N LEU A 435 -3.32 -3.00 6.64
CA LEU A 435 -2.52 -4.00 7.34
C LEU A 435 -1.00 -3.83 7.19
N LEU A 436 -0.49 -3.22 6.12
CA LEU A 436 0.95 -3.17 5.88
C LEU A 436 1.64 -2.16 6.80
N ILE A 437 2.69 -2.59 7.50
CA ILE A 437 3.58 -1.66 8.24
C ILE A 437 4.47 -0.83 7.30
N ASP A 438 4.60 -1.25 6.03
CA ASP A 438 5.34 -0.55 4.98
C ASP A 438 4.45 0.10 3.92
N HIS A 439 3.22 0.46 4.30
CA HIS A 439 2.28 1.09 3.37
C HIS A 439 2.79 2.45 2.89
N GLU A 440 3.10 2.57 1.60
CA GLU A 440 3.29 3.87 0.94
C GLU A 440 2.26 4.02 -0.16
N THR A 441 1.54 5.15 -0.21
CA THR A 441 0.47 5.41 -1.18
C THR A 441 0.91 5.12 -2.61
N ALA A 442 2.06 5.67 -3.02
CA ALA A 442 2.64 5.43 -4.35
C ALA A 442 2.92 3.94 -4.61
N CYS A 443 3.67 3.29 -3.72
CA CYS A 443 4.08 1.90 -3.90
C CYS A 443 2.89 0.94 -3.85
N ASN A 444 1.92 1.18 -2.95
CA ASN A 444 0.74 0.33 -2.81
C ASN A 444 -0.12 0.41 -4.08
N ALA A 445 -0.55 1.61 -4.47
CA ALA A 445 -1.37 1.80 -5.67
C ALA A 445 -0.66 1.30 -6.94
N GLY A 446 0.62 1.64 -7.10
CA GLY A 446 1.42 1.22 -8.26
C GLY A 446 1.56 -0.30 -8.38
N ASN A 447 1.84 -1.00 -7.28
CA ASN A 447 1.94 -2.46 -7.30
C ASN A 447 0.58 -3.14 -7.52
N TRP A 448 -0.51 -2.60 -6.97
CA TRP A 448 -1.85 -3.14 -7.24
C TRP A 448 -2.26 -2.96 -8.70
N GLN A 449 -1.97 -1.81 -9.30
CA GLN A 449 -2.18 -1.59 -10.74
C GLN A 449 -1.31 -2.51 -11.61
N TRP A 450 -0.06 -2.75 -11.19
CA TRP A 450 0.82 -3.71 -11.87
C TRP A 450 0.23 -5.11 -11.85
N LEU A 451 -0.17 -5.60 -10.68
CA LEU A 451 -0.57 -7.00 -10.47
C LEU A 451 -1.96 -7.31 -11.03
N SER A 452 -2.86 -6.32 -11.03
CA SER A 452 -4.17 -6.38 -11.71
C SER A 452 -4.06 -6.19 -13.22
N CYS A 453 -2.89 -5.80 -13.73
CA CYS A 453 -2.63 -5.47 -15.13
C CYS A 453 -3.48 -4.29 -15.64
N THR A 454 -3.74 -3.29 -14.79
CA THR A 454 -4.37 -2.03 -15.20
C THR A 454 -3.35 -0.99 -15.64
N ALA A 455 -2.12 -1.01 -15.09
CA ALA A 455 -1.00 -0.17 -15.52
C ALA A 455 0.34 -0.89 -15.34
N PHE A 456 1.44 -0.35 -15.90
CA PHE A 456 2.83 -0.85 -15.84
C PHE A 456 3.10 -2.22 -16.51
N PHE A 457 2.18 -3.18 -16.35
CA PHE A 457 2.29 -4.55 -16.84
C PHE A 457 1.00 -4.99 -17.53
N ALA A 458 1.14 -5.65 -18.68
CA ALA A 458 0.01 -5.98 -19.56
C ALA A 458 -0.16 -7.47 -19.86
N GLN A 459 0.72 -8.35 -19.37
CA GLN A 459 0.64 -9.79 -19.66
C GLN A 459 -0.30 -10.51 -18.68
N PHE A 460 -1.58 -10.15 -18.71
CA PHE A 460 -2.62 -10.64 -17.79
C PHE A 460 -2.80 -12.16 -17.75
N PHE A 461 -2.37 -12.88 -18.80
CA PHE A 461 -2.40 -14.35 -18.86
C PHE A 461 -1.44 -15.04 -17.88
N ARG A 462 -0.46 -14.32 -17.32
CA ARG A 462 0.50 -14.84 -16.34
C ARG A 462 -0.10 -14.87 -14.93
N CYS A 463 -0.92 -15.87 -14.65
CA CYS A 463 -1.52 -16.08 -13.32
C CYS A 463 -0.67 -16.95 -12.40
N TYR A 464 -0.62 -16.58 -11.13
CA TYR A 464 -0.05 -17.39 -10.06
C TYR A 464 -1.08 -18.43 -9.64
N SER A 465 -0.68 -19.70 -9.66
CA SER A 465 -1.51 -20.79 -9.13
C SER A 465 -1.40 -20.80 -7.60
N PRO A 466 -2.51 -20.76 -6.84
CA PRO A 466 -2.48 -20.86 -5.38
C PRO A 466 -2.01 -22.24 -4.89
N ILE A 467 -2.01 -23.25 -5.78
CA ILE A 467 -1.63 -24.63 -5.48
C ILE A 467 -0.17 -24.91 -5.89
N ALA A 468 0.14 -24.81 -7.18
CA ALA A 468 1.44 -25.22 -7.73
C ALA A 468 2.59 -24.23 -7.50
N PHE A 469 2.32 -22.93 -7.30
CA PHE A 469 3.38 -21.93 -7.08
C PHE A 469 4.17 -22.16 -5.77
N PRO A 470 3.53 -22.28 -4.59
CA PRO A 470 4.26 -22.44 -3.33
C PRO A 470 5.06 -23.75 -3.27
N GLN A 471 4.59 -24.82 -3.92
CA GLN A 471 5.28 -26.12 -4.00
C GLN A 471 6.68 -26.06 -4.63
N LYS A 472 6.98 -25.00 -5.39
CA LYS A 472 8.33 -24.78 -5.95
C LYS A 472 9.34 -24.40 -4.87
N TRP A 473 8.87 -23.80 -3.78
CA TRP A 473 9.70 -23.24 -2.71
C TRP A 473 9.58 -24.05 -1.41
N ASP A 474 8.39 -24.59 -1.15
CA ASP A 474 8.08 -25.31 0.09
C ASP A 474 7.23 -26.54 -0.23
N LYS A 475 7.86 -27.72 -0.29
CA LYS A 475 7.15 -28.98 -0.54
C LYS A 475 6.50 -29.58 0.70
N GLN A 476 6.93 -29.16 1.89
CA GLN A 476 6.42 -29.69 3.16
C GLN A 476 5.22 -28.86 3.66
N GLY A 477 5.09 -27.63 3.14
CA GLY A 477 4.08 -26.67 3.50
C GLY A 477 4.33 -26.04 4.87
N GLU A 478 5.59 -25.94 5.32
CA GLU A 478 5.95 -25.34 6.62
C GLU A 478 5.39 -23.92 6.78
N PHE A 479 5.40 -23.13 5.69
CA PHE A 479 4.81 -21.80 5.71
C PHE A 479 3.30 -21.87 6.00
N VAL A 480 2.59 -22.79 5.34
CA VAL A 480 1.14 -22.99 5.55
C VAL A 480 0.89 -23.48 6.97
N ARG A 481 1.64 -24.46 7.46
CA ARG A 481 1.48 -25.02 8.82
C ARG A 481 1.65 -23.96 9.89
N ARG A 482 2.51 -22.97 9.67
CA ARG A 482 2.75 -21.85 10.60
C ARG A 482 1.54 -20.93 10.72
N TYR A 483 0.98 -20.48 9.59
CA TYR A 483 -0.09 -19.46 9.59
C TYR A 483 -1.52 -20.05 9.49
N VAL A 484 -1.63 -21.34 9.19
CA VAL A 484 -2.88 -22.11 9.12
C VAL A 484 -2.74 -23.33 10.05
N PRO A 485 -2.71 -23.11 11.38
CA PRO A 485 -2.40 -24.16 12.35
C PRO A 485 -3.40 -25.32 12.36
N GLU A 486 -4.63 -25.09 11.88
CA GLU A 486 -5.61 -26.16 11.69
C GLU A 486 -5.14 -27.23 10.66
N LEU A 487 -4.23 -26.89 9.75
CA LEU A 487 -3.63 -27.81 8.78
C LEU A 487 -2.26 -28.34 9.23
N ALA A 488 -1.77 -27.97 10.43
CA ALA A 488 -0.41 -28.24 10.87
C ALA A 488 -0.03 -29.74 10.88
N LYS A 489 -1.00 -30.64 11.07
CA LYS A 489 -0.81 -32.10 11.10
C LYS A 489 -1.23 -32.81 9.81
N LEU A 490 -1.75 -32.09 8.83
CA LEU A 490 -2.19 -32.68 7.56
C LEU A 490 -0.97 -33.18 6.75
N ASP A 491 -1.08 -34.33 6.09
CA ASP A 491 0.01 -34.84 5.27
C ASP A 491 0.41 -33.83 4.18
N LYS A 492 1.72 -33.67 3.93
CA LYS A 492 2.26 -32.75 2.92
C LYS A 492 1.66 -32.96 1.53
N LYS A 493 1.21 -34.19 1.21
CA LYS A 493 0.53 -34.52 -0.04
C LYS A 493 -0.73 -33.66 -0.27
N TYR A 494 -1.43 -33.29 0.80
CA TYR A 494 -2.69 -32.56 0.73
C TYR A 494 -2.57 -31.12 1.27
N ILE A 495 -1.39 -30.67 1.72
CA ILE A 495 -1.25 -29.38 2.42
C ILE A 495 -1.67 -28.16 1.58
N TYR A 496 -1.57 -28.25 0.25
CA TYR A 496 -2.03 -27.21 -0.67
C TYR A 496 -3.39 -27.49 -1.30
N GLU A 497 -3.96 -28.68 -1.07
CA GLU A 497 -5.26 -29.10 -1.56
C GLU A 497 -6.01 -29.95 -0.50
N PRO A 498 -6.28 -29.42 0.70
CA PRO A 498 -6.81 -30.19 1.83
C PRO A 498 -8.18 -30.80 1.53
N TRP A 499 -8.96 -30.19 0.62
CA TRP A 499 -10.24 -30.73 0.16
C TRP A 499 -10.13 -32.05 -0.62
N LYS A 500 -8.92 -32.42 -1.08
CA LYS A 500 -8.64 -33.72 -1.70
C LYS A 500 -8.20 -34.79 -0.70
N ALA A 501 -7.99 -34.45 0.58
CA ALA A 501 -7.61 -35.41 1.60
C ALA A 501 -8.80 -36.34 1.91
N PRO A 502 -8.62 -37.68 1.87
CA PRO A 502 -9.61 -38.63 2.34
C PRO A 502 -10.08 -38.32 3.78
N ILE A 503 -11.33 -38.65 4.10
CA ILE A 503 -11.89 -38.40 5.44
C ILE A 503 -11.06 -39.08 6.56
N ALA A 504 -10.46 -40.24 6.29
CA ALA A 504 -9.56 -40.90 7.24
C ALA A 504 -8.29 -40.08 7.53
N ASP A 505 -7.70 -39.47 6.49
CA ASP A 505 -6.50 -38.62 6.63
C ASP A 505 -6.84 -37.30 7.34
N GLN A 506 -8.00 -36.72 7.03
CA GLN A 506 -8.55 -35.55 7.73
C GLN A 506 -8.74 -35.83 9.24
N LYS A 507 -9.41 -36.94 9.58
CA LYS A 507 -9.60 -37.38 10.98
C LYS A 507 -8.26 -37.62 11.69
N LYS A 508 -7.31 -38.29 11.04
CA LYS A 508 -5.97 -38.54 11.59
C LYS A 508 -5.20 -37.24 11.88
N ALA A 509 -5.35 -36.23 11.03
CA ALA A 509 -4.75 -34.92 11.22
C ALA A 509 -5.53 -34.04 12.23
N GLY A 510 -6.74 -34.44 12.62
CA GLY A 510 -7.59 -33.65 13.52
C GLY A 510 -8.19 -32.42 12.84
N VAL A 511 -8.41 -32.46 11.53
CA VAL A 511 -9.01 -31.36 10.75
C VAL A 511 -10.22 -31.83 9.96
N SER A 512 -11.24 -30.99 9.83
CA SER A 512 -12.40 -31.20 8.96
C SER A 512 -12.48 -30.10 7.92
N VAL A 513 -12.48 -30.47 6.63
CA VAL A 513 -12.60 -29.52 5.52
C VAL A 513 -14.06 -29.30 5.14
N LYS A 514 -14.69 -28.27 5.72
CA LYS A 514 -16.13 -27.98 5.55
C LYS A 514 -16.43 -26.49 5.75
N GLY A 515 -17.61 -26.07 5.28
CA GLY A 515 -18.09 -24.71 5.44
C GLY A 515 -17.30 -23.65 4.66
N ASP A 516 -17.59 -22.39 4.94
CA ASP A 516 -17.01 -21.19 4.31
C ASP A 516 -15.96 -20.50 5.21
N GLY A 517 -15.76 -21.00 6.43
CA GLY A 517 -14.80 -20.49 7.41
C GLY A 517 -15.34 -19.35 8.26
N ARG A 518 -16.58 -18.90 8.07
CA ARG A 518 -17.17 -17.82 8.87
C ARG A 518 -17.44 -18.25 10.32
N SER A 519 -17.72 -19.52 10.56
CA SER A 519 -17.77 -20.09 11.92
C SER A 519 -16.35 -20.47 12.40
N LYS A 520 -15.94 -19.93 13.56
CA LYS A 520 -14.69 -20.31 14.22
C LYS A 520 -14.87 -21.61 14.99
N GLU A 521 -14.80 -22.73 14.28
CA GLU A 521 -14.80 -24.08 14.86
C GLU A 521 -13.37 -24.61 14.98
N VAL A 522 -13.00 -25.09 16.17
CA VAL A 522 -11.68 -25.70 16.40
C VAL A 522 -11.52 -26.94 15.50
N GLY A 523 -10.41 -27.00 14.77
CA GLY A 523 -10.13 -28.12 13.86
C GLY A 523 -10.96 -28.10 12.57
N VAL A 524 -11.52 -26.97 12.17
CA VAL A 524 -12.21 -26.82 10.89
C VAL A 524 -11.43 -25.91 9.96
N TYR A 525 -11.26 -26.33 8.71
CA TYR A 525 -10.69 -25.53 7.63
C TYR A 525 -11.74 -25.35 6.52
N PRO A 526 -11.94 -24.15 5.95
CA PRO A 526 -12.96 -23.93 4.92
C PRO A 526 -12.73 -24.76 3.65
N LYS A 527 -13.82 -25.12 2.96
CA LYS A 527 -13.74 -25.59 1.58
C LYS A 527 -13.31 -24.46 0.64
N PRO A 528 -12.65 -24.74 -0.49
CA PRO A 528 -12.38 -23.74 -1.52
C PRO A 528 -13.65 -22.98 -1.89
N MET A 529 -13.56 -21.66 -1.98
CA MET A 529 -14.71 -20.81 -2.33
C MET A 529 -15.16 -20.94 -3.79
N PHE A 530 -14.36 -21.60 -4.63
CA PHE A 530 -14.68 -21.94 -6.02
C PHE A 530 -13.67 -22.96 -6.59
N ASP A 531 -13.95 -23.49 -7.78
CA ASP A 531 -12.94 -24.14 -8.61
C ASP A 531 -12.01 -23.09 -9.25
N PHE A 532 -10.71 -23.20 -8.98
CA PHE A 532 -9.73 -22.21 -9.44
C PHE A 532 -9.50 -22.26 -10.96
N ALA A 533 -9.58 -23.43 -11.59
CA ALA A 533 -9.32 -23.56 -13.02
C ALA A 533 -10.44 -22.94 -13.85
N GLU A 534 -11.69 -23.16 -13.44
CA GLU A 534 -12.88 -22.54 -14.00
C GLU A 534 -12.82 -21.01 -13.82
N ARG A 535 -12.67 -20.53 -12.58
CA ARG A 535 -12.63 -19.09 -12.30
C ARG A 535 -11.48 -18.36 -13.00
N ARG A 536 -10.32 -19.00 -13.11
CA ARG A 536 -9.20 -18.43 -13.88
C ARG A 536 -9.58 -18.22 -15.34
N THR A 537 -10.35 -19.13 -15.94
CA THR A 537 -10.79 -19.00 -17.34
C THR A 537 -11.73 -17.81 -17.50
N ILE A 538 -12.73 -17.70 -16.63
CA ILE A 538 -13.68 -16.58 -16.61
C ILE A 538 -12.96 -15.24 -16.46
N CYS A 539 -12.05 -15.13 -15.47
CA CYS A 539 -11.26 -13.92 -15.26
C CYS A 539 -10.44 -13.55 -16.50
N LEU A 540 -9.80 -14.52 -17.15
CA LEU A 540 -8.98 -14.27 -18.33
C LEU A 540 -9.82 -13.80 -19.52
N ASP A 541 -11.04 -14.31 -19.68
CA ASP A 541 -11.94 -13.87 -20.73
C ASP A 541 -12.47 -12.46 -20.46
N GLY A 542 -12.80 -12.14 -19.21
CA GLY A 542 -13.10 -10.76 -18.78
C GLY A 542 -11.93 -9.80 -19.08
N MET A 543 -10.69 -10.20 -18.75
CA MET A 543 -9.49 -9.41 -19.09
C MET A 543 -9.33 -9.22 -20.60
N LYS A 544 -9.53 -10.26 -21.42
CA LYS A 544 -9.45 -10.15 -22.89
C LYS A 544 -10.47 -9.14 -23.43
N ASN A 545 -11.70 -9.17 -22.91
CA ASN A 545 -12.76 -8.23 -23.30
C ASN A 545 -12.39 -6.80 -22.95
N ALA A 546 -11.97 -6.53 -21.71
CA ALA A 546 -11.54 -5.19 -21.30
C ALA A 546 -10.34 -4.67 -22.10
N TYR A 547 -9.39 -5.55 -22.43
CA TYR A 547 -8.24 -5.21 -23.26
C TYR A 547 -8.60 -4.95 -24.73
N LYS A 548 -9.65 -5.59 -25.25
CA LYS A 548 -10.18 -5.35 -26.60
C LYS A 548 -10.87 -3.98 -26.68
N VAL A 549 -11.66 -3.65 -25.66
CA VAL A 549 -12.35 -2.35 -25.54
C VAL A 549 -11.37 -1.20 -25.34
N ALA A 550 -10.29 -1.45 -24.60
CA ALA A 550 -9.10 -0.59 -24.48
C ALA A 550 -9.31 0.81 -23.88
N MET A 551 -10.32 1.00 -23.02
CA MET A 551 -10.57 2.27 -22.31
C MET A 551 -9.66 2.47 -21.09
N TYR A 552 -9.52 3.73 -20.68
CA TYR A 552 -8.83 4.19 -19.48
C TYR A 552 -9.81 4.90 -18.54
N GLY A 553 -9.42 5.06 -17.29
CA GLY A 553 -10.28 5.56 -16.24
C GLY A 553 -10.82 6.99 -16.41
N ASP A 554 -10.16 7.80 -17.22
CA ASP A 554 -10.56 9.18 -17.55
C ASP A 554 -11.37 9.30 -18.84
N HIS A 555 -11.67 8.17 -19.51
CA HIS A 555 -12.46 8.19 -20.73
C HIS A 555 -13.90 8.64 -20.44
N GLU A 556 -14.49 9.48 -21.30
CA GLU A 556 -15.84 10.06 -21.10
C GLU A 556 -16.88 8.97 -20.84
N LYS A 557 -16.91 7.94 -21.69
CA LYS A 557 -17.78 6.76 -21.52
C LYS A 557 -17.60 6.01 -20.20
N VAL A 558 -16.40 6.04 -19.63
CA VAL A 558 -16.13 5.43 -18.31
C VAL A 558 -16.77 6.27 -17.22
N ILE A 559 -16.62 7.60 -17.31
CA ILE A 559 -17.13 8.57 -16.35
C ILE A 559 -18.67 8.61 -16.35
N ASP A 560 -19.31 8.60 -17.51
CA ASP A 560 -20.78 8.67 -17.64
C ASP A 560 -21.48 7.29 -17.50
N GLY A 561 -20.72 6.19 -17.51
CA GLY A 561 -21.25 4.84 -17.38
C GLY A 561 -21.68 4.16 -18.70
N SER A 562 -21.65 4.85 -19.83
CA SER A 562 -22.02 4.31 -21.16
C SER A 562 -21.00 3.31 -21.72
N TRP A 563 -19.86 3.13 -21.03
CA TRP A 563 -18.87 2.09 -21.34
C TRP A 563 -19.48 0.68 -21.43
N ARG A 564 -20.61 0.45 -20.77
CA ARG A 564 -21.36 -0.82 -20.74
C ARG A 564 -21.77 -1.30 -22.11
N GLU A 565 -22.17 -0.38 -23.00
CA GLU A 565 -22.54 -0.68 -24.39
C GLU A 565 -21.38 -1.27 -25.21
N MET A 566 -20.15 -1.14 -24.71
CA MET A 566 -18.94 -1.67 -25.35
C MET A 566 -18.68 -3.13 -24.97
N PHE A 567 -19.40 -3.69 -24.00
CA PHE A 567 -19.31 -5.08 -23.55
C PHE A 567 -20.58 -5.83 -23.97
N GLY A 568 -20.43 -7.10 -24.37
CA GLY A 568 -21.57 -7.95 -24.71
C GLY A 568 -22.20 -8.59 -23.49
N ASP A 569 -23.45 -9.03 -23.62
CA ASP A 569 -24.16 -9.80 -22.60
C ASP A 569 -23.33 -11.03 -22.19
N GLY A 570 -23.10 -11.19 -20.87
CA GLY A 570 -22.28 -12.27 -20.31
C GLY A 570 -20.78 -11.99 -20.19
N ALA A 571 -20.31 -10.75 -20.39
CA ALA A 571 -18.98 -10.35 -19.96
C ALA A 571 -18.86 -10.36 -18.43
N GLU A 572 -17.70 -10.80 -17.90
CA GLU A 572 -17.47 -10.80 -16.45
C GLU A 572 -17.41 -9.37 -15.89
N GLY A 573 -18.05 -9.17 -14.74
CA GLY A 573 -18.17 -7.87 -14.07
C GLY A 573 -19.58 -7.30 -14.13
N PRO A 574 -19.82 -6.13 -13.53
CA PRO A 574 -21.11 -5.46 -13.65
C PRO A 574 -21.18 -4.83 -15.03
N THR A 575 -21.53 -5.56 -16.10
CA THR A 575 -21.60 -5.03 -17.48
C THR A 575 -23.01 -4.83 -18.02
N GLU A 576 -24.05 -5.22 -17.26
CA GLU A 576 -25.46 -5.01 -17.62
C GLU A 576 -25.93 -3.56 -17.35
N GLY A 577 -27.04 -3.14 -17.97
CA GLY A 577 -27.65 -1.82 -17.79
C GLY A 577 -27.13 -0.71 -18.72
N LYS A 578 -27.76 0.48 -18.66
CA LYS A 578 -27.46 1.62 -19.56
C LYS A 578 -26.81 2.81 -18.84
N SER A 579 -27.02 2.97 -17.54
CA SER A 579 -26.33 3.96 -16.72
C SER A 579 -25.51 3.31 -15.59
N PHE A 580 -24.61 4.07 -14.96
CA PHE A 580 -23.89 3.59 -13.78
C PHE A 580 -24.86 3.26 -12.63
N VAL A 581 -25.92 4.05 -12.45
CA VAL A 581 -26.93 3.82 -11.39
C VAL A 581 -27.73 2.54 -11.62
N ASP A 582 -28.11 2.22 -12.86
CA ASP A 582 -28.88 1.01 -13.19
C ASP A 582 -28.13 -0.27 -12.80
N ALA A 583 -26.83 -0.27 -13.05
CA ALA A 583 -26.00 -1.44 -12.79
C ALA A 583 -25.70 -1.69 -11.31
N MET A 584 -25.78 -0.66 -10.47
CA MET A 584 -25.55 -0.80 -9.03
C MET A 584 -26.86 -0.95 -8.24
N SER A 585 -28.01 -0.73 -8.87
CA SER A 585 -29.34 -0.80 -8.25
C SER A 585 -30.06 -2.14 -8.44
N GLY A 586 -29.56 -3.02 -9.32
CA GLY A 586 -30.14 -4.34 -9.61
C GLY A 586 -30.20 -5.32 -8.43
N PHE A 587 -29.48 -5.05 -7.33
CA PHE A 587 -29.49 -5.89 -6.12
C PHE A 587 -29.49 -5.03 -4.85
N GLY A 588 -30.58 -4.32 -4.61
CA GLY A 588 -30.77 -3.50 -3.41
C GLY A 588 -32.10 -3.75 -2.69
N ARG A 589 -32.13 -4.73 -1.76
CA ARG A 589 -32.99 -4.61 -0.56
C ARG A 589 -32.40 -5.36 0.65
N LYS A 590 -32.03 -4.55 1.64
CA LYS A 590 -31.75 -4.81 3.08
C LYS A 590 -30.45 -5.53 3.45
N ILE A 591 -29.43 -4.72 3.79
CA ILE A 591 -28.75 -4.85 5.09
C ILE A 591 -28.90 -3.47 5.75
N ARG A 592 -29.83 -3.38 6.71
CA ARG A 592 -29.97 -2.25 7.61
C ARG A 592 -29.95 -2.85 9.01
N ASP A 593 -29.06 -2.35 9.85
CA ASP A 593 -28.96 -2.69 11.26
C ASP A 593 -30.29 -2.45 11.99
N GLY A 594 -30.62 -3.38 12.89
CA GLY A 594 -31.36 -3.22 14.15
C GLY A 594 -32.70 -2.47 14.18
N ASP A 595 -33.74 -3.22 14.53
CA ASP A 595 -34.98 -2.83 15.22
C ASP A 595 -35.98 -1.89 14.51
N ASP A 596 -37.09 -2.47 14.03
CA ASP A 596 -38.42 -2.25 14.63
C ASP A 596 -39.53 -3.06 13.92
N VAL A 597 -40.59 -3.28 14.69
CA VAL A 597 -41.63 -4.33 14.63
C VAL A 597 -42.78 -4.00 13.66
N ASP A 598 -43.30 -5.07 13.02
CA ASP A 598 -44.62 -5.34 12.39
C ASP A 598 -45.49 -4.23 11.75
N VAL A 599 -46.10 -4.54 10.59
CA VAL A 599 -47.53 -4.92 10.44
C VAL A 599 -47.80 -5.37 8.98
N GLU A 600 -48.58 -6.45 8.86
CA GLU A 600 -49.14 -7.11 7.67
C GLU A 600 -49.93 -6.18 6.72
N ASN A 601 -50.00 -6.51 5.42
CA ASN A 601 -51.25 -6.95 4.76
C ASN A 601 -51.05 -7.33 3.27
N ASP A 602 -51.91 -8.25 2.85
CA ASP A 602 -52.10 -9.06 1.64
C ASP A 602 -52.07 -8.42 0.24
N GLY A 603 -51.88 -9.29 -0.78
CA GLY A 603 -52.67 -9.20 -2.01
C GLY A 603 -52.06 -9.73 -3.33
N ALA A 604 -52.43 -10.97 -3.69
CA ALA A 604 -52.70 -11.54 -5.05
C ALA A 604 -51.66 -11.39 -6.20
N VAL A 605 -51.05 -12.46 -6.73
CA VAL A 605 -51.52 -13.53 -7.68
C VAL A 605 -51.98 -13.04 -9.07
N ALA A 606 -51.25 -13.45 -10.12
CA ALA A 606 -51.67 -13.93 -11.47
C ALA A 606 -50.50 -13.73 -12.47
N GLU A 607 -49.77 -14.75 -12.89
CA GLU A 607 -50.04 -15.74 -13.97
C GLU A 607 -50.18 -15.18 -15.40
N ASP A 608 -49.37 -15.83 -16.26
CA ASP A 608 -49.65 -16.26 -17.64
C ASP A 608 -49.30 -15.39 -18.88
N GLU A 609 -48.29 -15.91 -19.62
CA GLU A 609 -48.43 -16.56 -20.93
C GLU A 609 -47.86 -15.94 -22.23
N ARG A 610 -47.02 -16.80 -22.84
CA ARG A 610 -46.93 -17.20 -24.27
C ARG A 610 -46.24 -16.31 -25.31
N GLY A 611 -45.39 -16.98 -26.10
CA GLY A 611 -45.01 -16.64 -27.47
C GLY A 611 -43.53 -16.93 -27.80
N ALA A 612 -43.12 -18.20 -28.01
CA ALA A 612 -42.80 -18.79 -29.34
C ALA A 612 -41.80 -17.94 -30.18
N ALA A 613 -40.50 -18.29 -30.26
CA ALA A 613 -39.85 -19.34 -31.06
C ALA A 613 -39.77 -19.08 -32.58
N GLU A 614 -38.55 -18.81 -33.10
CA GLU A 614 -38.00 -19.24 -34.41
C GLU A 614 -36.54 -18.72 -34.53
N LYS A 615 -35.51 -19.56 -34.34
CA LYS A 615 -34.71 -20.31 -35.34
C LYS A 615 -34.22 -19.55 -36.59
N GLY A 616 -32.90 -19.35 -36.63
CA GLY A 616 -32.06 -19.84 -37.74
C GLY A 616 -31.45 -18.80 -38.67
N GLY A 617 -30.12 -18.80 -38.78
CA GLY A 617 -29.42 -18.11 -39.87
C GLY A 617 -27.93 -17.88 -39.63
N GLU A 618 -27.12 -18.94 -39.73
CA GLU A 618 -25.68 -18.81 -39.92
C GLU A 618 -25.38 -18.19 -41.30
N SER A 619 -24.47 -17.21 -41.36
CA SER A 619 -23.67 -16.99 -42.56
C SER A 619 -22.23 -16.60 -42.19
N LYS A 620 -21.30 -17.34 -42.80
CA LYS A 620 -19.85 -17.14 -42.79
C LYS A 620 -19.46 -16.18 -43.92
N GLY A 621 -18.41 -15.41 -43.70
CA GLY A 621 -17.49 -15.01 -44.77
C GLY A 621 -16.99 -13.57 -44.70
N GLY A 622 -15.67 -13.38 -44.78
CA GLY A 622 -15.06 -12.08 -45.11
C GLY A 622 -13.81 -11.74 -44.32
N ASP A 623 -12.69 -12.37 -44.69
CA ASP A 623 -11.33 -12.05 -44.23
C ASP A 623 -10.83 -10.77 -44.94
N GLU A 624 -10.58 -9.69 -44.21
CA GLU A 624 -9.82 -8.53 -44.70
C GLU A 624 -8.65 -8.21 -43.77
N ARG A 625 -7.45 -8.53 -44.27
CA ARG A 625 -6.14 -8.17 -43.70
C ARG A 625 -6.00 -6.65 -43.60
N LYS A 626 -5.88 -6.11 -42.38
CA LYS A 626 -5.32 -4.78 -42.13
C LYS A 626 -3.93 -4.86 -41.51
N THR A 627 -3.03 -4.15 -42.20
CA THR A 627 -1.63 -3.83 -41.92
C THR A 627 -1.29 -3.63 -40.44
N GLY A 628 -0.36 -4.44 -39.94
CA GLY A 628 0.09 -4.41 -38.55
C GLY A 628 0.97 -3.21 -38.21
N THR A 629 0.51 -2.42 -37.23
CA THR A 629 1.30 -1.40 -36.54
C THR A 629 2.39 -2.09 -35.70
N LYS A 630 3.65 -1.68 -35.88
CA LYS A 630 4.81 -2.19 -35.11
C LYS A 630 4.56 -2.08 -33.60
N ARG A 631 4.43 -3.24 -32.93
CA ARG A 631 4.44 -3.37 -31.47
C ARG A 631 5.73 -2.74 -30.91
N LYS A 632 5.61 -1.73 -30.05
CA LYS A 632 6.70 -1.34 -29.14
C LYS A 632 7.06 -2.56 -28.28
N ALA A 633 8.35 -2.85 -28.19
CA ALA A 633 8.87 -3.98 -27.43
C ALA A 633 8.36 -3.93 -25.98
N ALA A 634 7.67 -4.99 -25.55
CA ALA A 634 7.27 -5.16 -24.17
C ALA A 634 8.52 -5.37 -23.30
N GLN A 635 8.58 -4.65 -22.18
CA GLN A 635 9.65 -4.77 -21.19
C GLN A 635 9.76 -6.22 -20.70
N ALA A 636 10.99 -6.72 -20.56
CA ALA A 636 11.25 -7.99 -19.87
C ALA A 636 10.82 -7.81 -18.40
N THR A 637 9.85 -8.61 -17.97
CA THR A 637 9.26 -8.52 -16.63
C THR A 637 10.20 -9.19 -15.62
N LEU A 638 10.09 -8.87 -14.33
CA LEU A 638 10.81 -9.59 -13.26
C LEU A 638 10.61 -11.12 -13.39
N ASP A 639 9.39 -11.56 -13.73
CA ASP A 639 9.08 -12.98 -14.00
C ASP A 639 9.60 -13.52 -15.34
N GLY A 640 9.91 -12.66 -16.31
CA GLY A 640 10.35 -13.02 -17.66
C GLY A 640 11.85 -13.32 -17.75
N ILE A 641 12.62 -12.99 -16.70
CA ILE A 641 14.07 -13.16 -16.63
C ILE A 641 14.47 -14.57 -16.16
N VAL A 642 13.53 -15.36 -15.60
CA VAL A 642 13.75 -16.77 -15.26
C VAL A 642 13.78 -17.61 -16.55
N LYS A 643 14.93 -17.62 -17.24
CA LYS A 643 15.18 -18.56 -18.34
C LYS A 643 15.11 -19.98 -17.79
N ARG A 644 14.27 -20.83 -18.40
CA ARG A 644 14.42 -22.30 -18.34
C ARG A 644 15.83 -22.61 -18.85
N ALA A 645 16.76 -22.91 -17.95
CA ALA A 645 17.96 -23.62 -18.31
C ALA A 645 17.50 -24.99 -18.84
N LYS A 646 17.46 -25.15 -20.17
CA LYS A 646 17.46 -26.48 -20.78
C LYS A 646 18.77 -27.13 -20.33
N ARG A 647 18.68 -28.09 -19.40
CA ARG A 647 19.75 -29.07 -19.21
C ARG A 647 20.02 -29.67 -20.59
N LYS A 648 21.24 -29.45 -21.10
CA LYS A 648 21.81 -30.33 -22.12
C LYS A 648 22.19 -31.64 -21.45
#